data_AF-A0A6M1T3I2-F1
#
_entry.id   AF-A0A6M1T3I2-F1
#
_cell.length_a   1.000
_cell.length_b   1.000
_cell.length_c   1.000
_cell.angle_alpha   90.00
_cell.angle_beta   90.00
_cell.angle_gamma   90.00
#
_symmetry.space_group_name_H-M   'P 1'
#
loop_
_entity.id
_entity.type
_entity.pdbx_description
1 polymer ?
#
loop_
_entity_poly.entity_id
_entity_poly.type
_entity_poly.pdbx_seq_one_letter_code
_entity_poly.pdbx_strand_id
1 'polypeptide(L)'
;MARTSTDSLKEDFISRLSRNKQHVIALIVLFVLPIILYSSVLIGGQTFMANDVMQWRAGAESIIEYKEAHDGENPLWATNMFSGMPSYVISAPQSVPSLDTLVKEISDSAYPLQYFWVLLGGIYCLFILQGIRPFASVVGSILIGFTTYIPIIIEAGHNTKFVAYAIITWVLVGYWMMSRSNKKLLAFFIFSLALTLELRANHPQVFYYFIYLLGFWWIFDTVQAYRKNEITEWLTRSAYIAGAGLLAIMASLESYWRLYEYSQFSTRGGSTLDVGSGSGLGLDYAFSWSQGVGELLTLIIPGIFGGASGEAYWGPKPFTSGPHYLGAVAFLLALIGLFAYRKKIKYLFLGVGTLTMLFSLGENFRLLNEFMFNYVPFFNKFRTPEMWLIVTVFCFSVLAVFGIHALFTMAKEKVKQPKKLYIPLGMALGLGLIFAMGSNALLSFEKPGERQQYEQQVARQNNVSVDNPQVQQAVSNYMANQLKPARKAMAKKDSIRYFVIVLLASVLIYLFYSGRISKGYFLAALILFTAYDMLSVGNRYTSKDRLVPDRITAEQYIERQKRPLDEFIINNIQSEEGYPYRVFPLLDNPFNNAVPAYFYPSIGGYTGAKLAHYQDMIDRLLMAGPQGINMPILDMLNVKFISSGQQLPFPDLQQVYANQNRFVYENTNVLPKAFFVDTVVTAGSPGEAVQLMEPGSGFNPAELAVVETEQSLTTTADTAASVQVSSYTDNRIVLQTSTEEPGFLVLSEIYYPAGWQATLDGEPVPIYKTNFVLRGFSIPSGEHTLELRFKPTSAIWGARLAWAGHIIIWICGLLAIGLIYQRKS
;
A
#
# COMPACT_ATOMS: atom_id res chain seq x y z
N MET A 1 30.35 53.98 29.50
CA MET A 1 30.67 52.55 29.64
C MET A 1 29.75 51.93 30.68
N ALA A 2 28.72 51.21 30.25
CA ALA A 2 27.96 50.27 31.09
C ALA A 2 27.53 49.15 30.16
N ARG A 3 28.22 48.01 30.22
CA ARG A 3 27.90 46.79 29.47
C ARG A 3 26.55 46.26 29.95
N THR A 4 25.51 46.42 29.16
CA THR A 4 24.29 45.60 29.28
C THR A 4 24.65 44.18 28.86
N SER A 5 24.99 43.33 29.83
CA SER A 5 25.14 41.89 29.62
C SER A 5 23.77 41.32 29.22
N THR A 6 23.56 41.16 27.91
CA THR A 6 22.52 40.27 27.42
C THR A 6 22.96 38.85 27.80
N ASP A 7 22.36 38.29 28.85
CA ASP A 7 22.60 36.92 29.34
C ASP A 7 22.44 35.93 28.18
N SER A 8 23.55 35.65 27.48
CA SER A 8 23.61 34.66 26.41
C SER A 8 23.61 33.27 27.05
N LEU A 9 22.74 32.37 26.56
CA LEU A 9 22.74 30.96 26.97
C LEU A 9 24.17 30.39 26.98
N LYS A 10 24.51 29.63 28.02
CA LYS A 10 25.85 29.02 28.19
C LYS A 10 26.27 28.29 26.91
N GLU A 11 27.43 28.67 26.39
CA GLU A 11 28.03 28.07 25.19
C GLU A 11 29.01 26.96 25.56
N ASP A 12 29.08 25.96 24.69
CA ASP A 12 30.04 24.84 24.71
C ASP A 12 30.69 24.64 23.33
N PHE A 13 31.60 23.67 23.25
CA PHE A 13 32.31 23.31 22.03
C PHE A 13 31.37 23.03 20.83
N ILE A 14 30.33 22.22 21.03
CA ILE A 14 29.35 21.86 19.98
C ILE A 14 28.64 23.11 19.48
N SER A 15 28.30 24.01 20.41
CA SER A 15 27.57 25.24 20.10
C SER A 15 28.42 26.31 19.41
N ARG A 16 29.75 26.24 19.52
CA ARG A 16 30.74 27.12 18.88
C ARG A 16 31.15 26.65 17.49
N LEU A 17 30.76 25.44 17.08
CA LEU A 17 31.03 24.95 15.74
C LEU A 17 30.43 25.88 14.69
N SER A 18 31.17 26.08 13.59
CA SER A 18 30.66 26.85 12.45
C SER A 18 29.39 26.20 11.90
N ARG A 19 28.51 27.01 11.31
CA ARG A 19 27.23 26.53 10.80
C ARG A 19 27.39 25.38 9.79
N ASN A 20 28.40 25.46 8.93
CA ASN A 20 28.72 24.38 7.98
C ASN A 20 29.10 23.08 8.69
N LYS A 21 29.94 23.14 9.75
CA LYS A 21 30.30 21.96 10.55
C LYS A 21 29.06 21.36 11.23
N GLN A 22 28.16 22.19 11.75
CA GLN A 22 26.91 21.71 12.33
C GLN A 22 26.02 20.99 11.30
N HIS A 23 25.94 21.49 10.07
CA HIS A 23 25.23 20.83 8.97
C HIS A 23 25.86 19.48 8.62
N VAL A 24 27.18 19.43 8.48
CA VAL A 24 27.90 18.17 8.16
C VAL A 24 27.67 17.12 9.26
N ILE A 25 27.85 17.48 10.53
CA ILE A 25 27.63 16.55 11.65
C ILE A 25 26.17 16.09 11.70
N ALA A 26 25.21 17.01 11.51
CA ALA A 26 23.80 16.68 11.47
C ALA A 26 23.48 15.64 10.38
N LEU A 27 24.01 15.84 9.17
CA LEU A 27 23.79 14.91 8.06
C LEU A 27 24.49 13.57 8.29
N ILE A 28 25.70 13.55 8.88
CA ILE A 28 26.38 12.30 9.25
C ILE A 28 25.55 11.49 10.26
N VAL A 29 25.00 12.14 11.29
CA VAL A 29 24.13 11.47 12.26
C VAL A 29 22.91 10.87 11.56
N LEU A 30 22.23 11.62 10.69
CA LEU A 30 21.07 11.13 9.96
C LEU A 30 21.42 10.03 8.95
N PHE A 31 22.64 10.03 8.41
CA PHE A 31 23.13 8.98 7.52
C PHE A 31 23.38 7.66 8.26
N VAL A 32 23.94 7.72 9.47
CA VAL A 32 24.32 6.55 10.27
C VAL A 32 23.14 5.88 10.97
N LEU A 33 22.14 6.63 11.45
CA LEU A 33 21.03 6.04 12.24
C LEU A 33 20.25 4.92 11.51
N PRO A 34 19.90 5.03 10.22
CA PRO A 34 19.26 3.93 9.49
C PRO A 34 20.14 2.68 9.42
N ILE A 35 21.47 2.84 9.29
CA ILE A 35 22.43 1.73 9.27
C ILE A 35 22.42 0.98 10.60
N ILE A 36 22.27 1.68 11.72
CA ILE A 36 22.16 1.05 13.04
C ILE A 36 20.91 0.17 13.12
N LEU A 37 19.75 0.70 12.71
CA LEU A 37 18.47 -0.02 12.77
C LEU A 37 18.46 -1.26 11.86
N TYR A 38 19.03 -1.15 10.65
CA TYR A 38 19.05 -2.23 9.66
C TYR A 38 20.41 -2.93 9.56
N SER A 39 21.23 -2.88 10.62
CA SER A 39 22.56 -3.48 10.62
C SER A 39 22.53 -5.00 10.41
N SER A 40 21.48 -5.67 10.90
CA SER A 40 21.21 -7.09 10.65
C SER A 40 21.02 -7.40 9.16
N VAL A 41 20.36 -6.50 8.44
CA VAL A 41 20.13 -6.64 6.99
C VAL A 41 21.43 -6.40 6.21
N LEU A 42 22.13 -5.31 6.53
CA LEU A 42 23.31 -4.87 5.76
C LEU A 42 24.57 -5.72 5.96
N ILE A 43 24.83 -6.15 7.20
CA ILE A 43 26.07 -6.84 7.57
C ILE A 43 25.80 -8.32 7.83
N GLY A 44 24.58 -8.66 8.25
CA GLY A 44 24.22 -10.03 8.62
C GLY A 44 23.90 -10.95 7.44
N GLY A 45 23.74 -10.39 6.22
CA GLY A 45 23.27 -11.15 5.06
C GLY A 45 21.89 -11.76 5.33
N GLN A 46 20.96 -10.95 5.81
CA GLN A 46 19.59 -11.36 6.12
C GLN A 46 18.59 -10.37 5.50
N THR A 47 17.45 -10.85 5.00
CA THR A 47 16.39 -10.00 4.43
C THR A 47 15.03 -10.28 5.02
N PHE A 48 14.09 -9.37 4.77
CA PHE A 48 12.68 -9.56 5.07
C PHE A 48 12.06 -10.49 4.01
N MET A 49 11.51 -11.61 4.45
CA MET A 49 10.71 -12.48 3.59
C MET A 49 9.24 -12.07 3.68
N ALA A 50 8.92 -10.94 3.05
CA ALA A 50 7.58 -10.39 3.10
C ALA A 50 6.61 -11.19 2.22
N ASN A 51 5.48 -11.61 2.78
CA ASN A 51 4.44 -12.32 2.05
C ASN A 51 3.99 -11.56 0.79
N ASP A 52 3.83 -10.24 0.87
CA ASP A 52 3.41 -9.43 -0.28
C ASP A 52 4.43 -9.44 -1.42
N VAL A 53 5.73 -9.51 -1.11
CA VAL A 53 6.79 -9.64 -2.13
C VAL A 53 6.69 -11.00 -2.83
N MET A 54 6.39 -12.06 -2.08
CA MET A 54 6.18 -13.40 -2.62
C MET A 54 4.96 -13.45 -3.55
N GLN A 55 3.83 -12.89 -3.10
CA GLN A 55 2.60 -12.84 -3.88
C GLN A 55 2.77 -12.00 -5.15
N TRP A 56 3.45 -10.86 -5.06
CA TRP A 56 3.79 -10.02 -6.22
C TRP A 56 4.70 -10.76 -7.20
N ARG A 57 5.79 -11.37 -6.72
CA ARG A 57 6.75 -12.09 -7.57
C ARG A 57 6.06 -13.24 -8.29
N ALA A 58 5.22 -14.02 -7.59
CA ALA A 58 4.45 -15.09 -8.19
C ALA A 58 3.46 -14.58 -9.25
N GLY A 59 2.72 -13.52 -8.93
CA GLY A 59 1.75 -12.95 -9.86
C GLY A 59 2.37 -12.26 -11.08
N ALA A 60 3.61 -11.78 -10.96
CA ALA A 60 4.33 -11.11 -12.05
C ALA A 60 5.13 -12.08 -12.95
N GLU A 61 5.06 -13.40 -12.73
CA GLU A 61 5.92 -14.36 -13.46
C GLU A 61 5.80 -14.25 -14.97
N SER A 62 4.57 -14.32 -15.53
CA SER A 62 4.42 -14.26 -17.01
C SER A 62 4.97 -12.97 -17.61
N ILE A 63 4.86 -11.86 -16.86
CA ILE A 63 5.36 -10.54 -17.29
C ILE A 63 6.89 -10.54 -17.30
N ILE A 64 7.52 -11.17 -16.30
CA ILE A 64 8.97 -11.26 -16.17
C ILE A 64 9.53 -12.18 -17.25
N GLU A 65 8.96 -13.38 -17.42
CA GLU A 65 9.35 -14.33 -18.47
C GLU A 65 9.24 -13.70 -19.87
N TYR A 66 8.11 -13.04 -20.17
CA TYR A 66 7.92 -12.35 -21.44
C TYR A 66 9.00 -11.29 -21.68
N LYS A 67 9.30 -10.50 -20.64
CA LYS A 67 10.29 -9.43 -20.72
C LYS A 67 11.70 -9.96 -20.98
N GLU A 68 12.05 -11.08 -20.36
CA GLU A 68 13.33 -11.77 -20.58
C GLU A 68 13.42 -12.35 -21.99
N ALA A 69 12.31 -12.86 -22.53
CA ALA A 69 12.24 -13.43 -23.88
C ALA A 69 12.19 -12.38 -25.02
N HIS A 70 11.76 -11.14 -24.73
CA HIS A 70 11.51 -10.09 -25.73
C HIS A 70 12.31 -8.80 -25.46
N ASP A 71 13.61 -8.91 -25.17
CA ASP A 71 14.56 -7.77 -25.07
C ASP A 71 14.09 -6.62 -24.16
N GLY A 72 13.36 -6.91 -23.08
CA GLY A 72 12.91 -5.91 -22.12
C GLY A 72 11.56 -5.26 -22.43
N GLU A 73 10.83 -5.70 -23.46
CA GLU A 73 9.47 -5.25 -23.74
C GLU A 73 8.54 -5.57 -22.55
N ASN A 74 7.73 -4.60 -22.12
CA ASN A 74 6.87 -4.78 -20.95
C ASN A 74 5.44 -5.11 -21.39
N PRO A 75 4.94 -6.33 -21.12
CA PRO A 75 3.59 -6.69 -21.48
C PRO A 75 2.57 -6.00 -20.58
N LEU A 76 1.46 -5.60 -21.19
CA LEU A 76 0.37 -4.91 -20.49
C LEU A 76 -0.75 -5.85 -20.06
N TRP A 77 -0.58 -7.15 -20.31
CA TRP A 77 -1.45 -8.25 -19.93
C TRP A 77 -0.61 -9.30 -19.19
N ALA A 78 -1.20 -9.96 -18.20
CA ALA A 78 -0.62 -11.09 -17.48
C ALA A 78 -1.46 -12.32 -17.80
N THR A 79 -0.83 -13.42 -18.18
CA THR A 79 -1.50 -14.64 -18.68
C THR A 79 -1.63 -15.74 -17.63
N ASN A 80 -0.84 -15.67 -16.55
CA ASN A 80 -0.72 -16.74 -15.55
C ASN A 80 -1.79 -16.73 -14.45
N MET A 81 -2.40 -15.58 -14.14
CA MET A 81 -3.42 -15.46 -13.08
C MET A 81 -4.79 -15.09 -13.62
N PHE A 82 -5.84 -15.56 -12.94
CA PHE A 82 -7.25 -15.24 -13.22
C PHE A 82 -7.65 -15.47 -14.68
N SER A 83 -7.05 -16.46 -15.34
CA SER A 83 -7.26 -16.74 -16.77
C SER A 83 -6.88 -15.60 -17.72
N GLY A 84 -6.12 -14.60 -17.24
CA GLY A 84 -5.72 -13.42 -18.00
C GLY A 84 -6.27 -12.13 -17.40
N MET A 85 -5.41 -11.14 -17.16
CA MET A 85 -5.83 -9.80 -16.75
C MET A 85 -4.81 -8.70 -17.09
N PRO A 86 -5.20 -7.42 -17.15
CA PRO A 86 -4.25 -6.32 -17.33
C PRO A 86 -3.16 -6.30 -16.24
N SER A 87 -1.90 -6.10 -16.65
CA SER A 87 -0.75 -6.09 -15.74
C SER A 87 -0.64 -4.83 -14.87
N TYR A 88 -1.48 -3.82 -15.10
CA TYR A 88 -1.43 -2.49 -14.48
C TYR A 88 -1.37 -2.48 -12.95
N VAL A 89 -2.00 -3.47 -12.31
CA VAL A 89 -2.08 -3.62 -10.85
C VAL A 89 -1.21 -4.76 -10.30
N ILE A 90 -0.44 -5.41 -11.18
CA ILE A 90 0.52 -6.48 -10.85
C ILE A 90 1.94 -5.90 -11.01
N SER A 91 2.34 -5.61 -12.23
CA SER A 91 3.64 -5.08 -12.59
C SER A 91 3.54 -4.32 -13.90
N ALA A 92 3.48 -2.99 -13.83
CA ALA A 92 3.47 -2.10 -14.99
C ALA A 92 4.59 -1.06 -14.84
N PRO A 93 5.83 -1.41 -15.22
CA PRO A 93 6.93 -0.46 -15.19
C PRO A 93 6.63 0.72 -16.12
N GLN A 94 7.04 1.91 -15.67
CA GLN A 94 6.85 3.14 -16.45
C GLN A 94 7.77 3.10 -17.67
N SER A 95 7.20 3.37 -18.85
CA SER A 95 7.98 3.49 -20.08
C SER A 95 8.78 4.80 -20.14
N VAL A 96 8.31 5.84 -19.45
CA VAL A 96 8.99 7.15 -19.39
C VAL A 96 10.02 7.20 -18.25
N PRO A 97 11.32 7.38 -18.56
CA PRO A 97 12.37 7.54 -17.56
C PRO A 97 12.23 8.84 -16.75
N SER A 98 12.60 8.76 -15.47
CA SER A 98 12.59 9.85 -14.50
C SER A 98 13.69 9.62 -13.46
N LEU A 99 13.82 10.50 -12.47
CA LEU A 99 14.86 10.39 -11.45
C LEU A 99 14.79 9.04 -10.70
N ASP A 100 13.58 8.53 -10.44
CA ASP A 100 13.33 7.22 -9.83
C ASP A 100 13.87 6.05 -10.66
N THR A 101 13.71 6.07 -11.98
CA THR A 101 14.22 4.99 -12.84
C THR A 101 15.72 5.10 -13.07
N LEU A 102 16.27 6.32 -13.13
CA LEU A 102 17.69 6.56 -13.36
C LEU A 102 18.58 6.08 -12.21
N VAL A 103 18.07 6.14 -10.97
CA VAL A 103 18.82 5.70 -9.79
C VAL A 103 18.40 4.31 -9.31
N LYS A 104 17.58 3.59 -10.09
CA LYS A 104 16.94 2.34 -9.65
C LYS A 104 17.95 1.28 -9.23
N GLU A 105 18.96 0.99 -10.04
CA GLU A 105 19.95 -0.06 -9.73
C GLU A 105 20.75 0.24 -8.45
N ILE A 106 21.14 1.51 -8.28
CA ILE A 106 21.83 1.99 -7.07
C ILE A 106 20.88 1.96 -5.86
N SER A 107 19.62 2.30 -6.09
CA SER A 107 18.56 2.33 -5.08
C SER A 107 18.24 0.92 -4.57
N ASP A 108 17.95 -0.02 -5.46
CA ASP A 108 17.48 -1.37 -5.08
C ASP A 108 18.53 -2.10 -4.23
N SER A 109 19.82 -1.92 -4.55
CA SER A 109 20.94 -2.48 -3.78
C SER A 109 21.10 -1.89 -2.38
N ALA A 110 20.57 -0.69 -2.14
CA ALA A 110 20.68 0.01 -0.86
C ALA A 110 19.39 -0.08 -0.02
N TYR A 111 18.33 -0.73 -0.50
CA TYR A 111 17.03 -0.77 0.17
C TYR A 111 17.13 -1.37 1.59
N PRO A 112 16.52 -0.76 2.63
CA PRO A 112 15.66 0.44 2.62
C PRO A 112 16.39 1.79 2.85
N LEU A 113 17.73 1.81 2.93
CA LEU A 113 18.50 2.96 3.42
C LEU A 113 18.37 4.23 2.59
N GLN A 114 18.37 4.11 1.26
CA GLN A 114 18.28 5.24 0.35
C GLN A 114 17.00 6.05 0.58
N TYR A 115 15.87 5.37 0.79
CA TYR A 115 14.60 6.05 1.06
C TYR A 115 14.56 6.63 2.48
N PHE A 116 15.24 6.01 3.44
CA PHE A 116 15.49 6.62 4.75
C PHE A 116 16.28 7.92 4.62
N TRP A 117 17.34 7.95 3.81
CA TRP A 117 18.13 9.17 3.62
C TRP A 117 17.35 10.26 2.88
N VAL A 118 16.52 9.89 1.89
CA VAL A 118 15.58 10.81 1.23
C VAL A 118 14.60 11.39 2.24
N LEU A 119 13.97 10.55 3.07
CA LEU A 119 13.02 10.95 4.12
C LEU A 119 13.66 11.90 5.13
N LEU A 120 14.76 11.47 5.76
CA LEU A 120 15.46 12.24 6.80
C LEU A 120 16.03 13.54 6.24
N GLY A 121 16.58 13.50 5.02
CA GLY A 121 17.08 14.69 4.33
C GLY A 121 15.98 15.69 4.00
N GLY A 122 14.82 15.22 3.55
CA GLY A 122 13.66 16.06 3.26
C GLY A 122 13.12 16.76 4.50
N ILE A 123 12.93 16.03 5.60
CA ILE A 123 12.50 16.58 6.89
C ILE A 123 13.52 17.59 7.43
N TYR A 124 14.81 17.22 7.40
CA TYR A 124 15.88 18.10 7.83
C TYR A 124 15.88 19.41 7.05
N CYS A 125 15.81 19.31 5.71
CA CYS A 125 15.73 20.46 4.80
C CYS A 125 14.52 21.34 5.12
N LEU A 126 13.34 20.75 5.30
CA LEU A 126 12.12 21.46 5.67
C LEU A 126 12.31 22.30 6.94
N PHE A 127 12.88 21.71 8.00
CA PHE A 127 13.12 22.44 9.25
C PHE A 127 14.20 23.52 9.12
N ILE A 128 15.27 23.27 8.36
CA ILE A 128 16.29 24.30 8.07
C ILE A 128 15.68 25.50 7.35
N LEU A 129 14.82 25.26 6.36
CA LEU A 129 14.11 26.32 5.63
C LEU A 129 13.10 27.09 6.50
N GLN A 130 12.61 26.48 7.58
CA GLN A 130 11.79 27.14 8.59
C GLN A 130 12.61 27.96 9.61
N GLY A 131 13.95 27.96 9.50
CA GLY A 131 14.85 28.66 10.41
C GLY A 131 15.12 27.92 11.71
N ILE A 132 14.85 26.62 11.77
CA ILE A 132 15.20 25.76 12.90
C ILE A 132 16.72 25.47 12.90
N ARG A 133 17.29 25.30 14.09
CA ARG A 133 18.73 25.02 14.27
C ARG A 133 19.08 23.62 13.77
N PRO A 134 20.28 23.41 13.18
CA PRO A 134 20.69 22.10 12.64
C PRO A 134 20.42 20.90 13.57
N PHE A 135 20.92 20.92 14.81
CA PHE A 135 20.72 19.80 15.72
C PHE A 135 19.26 19.64 16.22
N ALA A 136 18.47 20.71 16.26
CA ALA A 136 17.03 20.58 16.53
C ALA A 136 16.28 19.97 15.33
N SER A 137 16.71 20.28 14.10
CA SER A 137 16.21 19.63 12.89
C SER A 137 16.55 18.13 12.84
N VAL A 138 17.71 17.72 13.37
CA VAL A 138 18.05 16.29 13.53
C VAL A 138 17.04 15.60 14.44
N VAL A 139 16.71 16.18 15.61
CA VAL A 139 15.69 15.61 16.51
C VAL A 139 14.35 15.46 15.78
N GLY A 140 13.91 16.48 15.04
CA GLY A 140 12.68 16.40 14.25
C GLY A 140 12.70 15.32 13.16
N SER A 141 13.85 15.15 12.50
CA SER A 141 14.04 14.12 11.48
C SER A 141 13.98 12.72 12.10
N ILE A 142 14.55 12.53 13.30
CA ILE A 142 14.48 11.25 14.01
C ILE A 142 13.03 10.91 14.40
N LEU A 143 12.29 11.89 14.94
CA LEU A 143 10.91 11.69 15.38
C LEU A 143 9.94 11.29 14.27
N ILE A 144 10.17 11.78 13.04
CA ILE A 144 9.32 11.46 11.90
C ILE A 144 9.85 10.22 11.17
N GLY A 145 11.17 10.09 11.05
CA GLY A 145 11.81 9.03 10.27
C GLY A 145 11.90 7.67 10.97
N PHE A 146 11.80 7.60 12.30
CA PHE A 146 11.94 6.34 13.06
C PHE A 146 10.69 5.95 13.86
N THR A 147 9.53 6.39 13.39
CA THR A 147 8.24 5.89 13.88
C THR A 147 8.15 4.40 13.60
N THR A 148 7.50 3.62 14.47
CA THR A 148 7.40 2.16 14.28
C THR A 148 6.62 1.77 13.03
N TYR A 149 5.81 2.67 12.48
CA TYR A 149 5.08 2.43 11.25
C TYR A 149 6.00 2.06 10.08
N ILE A 150 7.18 2.70 9.98
CA ILE A 150 8.13 2.49 8.87
C ILE A 150 8.71 1.06 8.86
N PRO A 151 9.38 0.56 9.93
CA PRO A 151 9.87 -0.82 9.92
C PRO A 151 8.73 -1.84 9.78
N ILE A 152 7.54 -1.57 10.33
CA ILE A 152 6.36 -2.44 10.18
C ILE A 152 5.94 -2.59 8.71
N ILE A 153 5.85 -1.49 7.95
CA ILE A 153 5.45 -1.57 6.54
C ILE A 153 6.54 -2.17 5.65
N ILE A 154 7.81 -1.99 6.01
CA ILE A 154 8.94 -2.60 5.29
C ILE A 154 8.95 -4.11 5.50
N GLU A 155 8.79 -4.56 6.76
CA GLU A 155 8.68 -5.98 7.09
C GLU A 155 7.51 -6.66 6.37
N ALA A 156 6.37 -5.96 6.29
CA ALA A 156 5.20 -6.46 5.56
C ALA A 156 5.37 -6.48 4.03
N GLY A 157 6.43 -5.86 3.47
CA GLY A 157 6.66 -5.76 2.02
C GLY A 157 5.89 -4.63 1.33
N HIS A 158 5.27 -3.73 2.09
CA HIS A 158 4.55 -2.58 1.55
C HIS A 158 5.51 -1.45 1.12
N ASN A 159 6.46 -1.75 0.24
CA ASN A 159 7.58 -0.87 -0.10
C ASN A 159 7.10 0.47 -0.69
N THR A 160 6.06 0.45 -1.53
CA THR A 160 5.49 1.65 -2.16
C THR A 160 4.96 2.67 -1.13
N LYS A 161 4.43 2.21 0.01
CA LYS A 161 4.01 3.08 1.12
C LYS A 161 5.19 3.87 1.68
N PHE A 162 6.32 3.19 1.89
CA PHE A 162 7.51 3.82 2.45
C PHE A 162 8.12 4.81 1.47
N VAL A 163 8.19 4.45 0.18
CA VAL A 163 8.70 5.33 -0.88
C VAL A 163 7.88 6.63 -0.96
N ALA A 164 6.55 6.52 -1.02
CA ALA A 164 5.66 7.69 -0.99
C ALA A 164 5.86 8.53 0.28
N TYR A 165 5.95 7.89 1.46
CA TYR A 165 6.21 8.63 2.69
C TYR A 165 7.56 9.35 2.73
N ALA A 166 8.59 8.82 2.07
CA ALA A 166 9.87 9.49 1.94
C ALA A 166 9.76 10.73 1.03
N ILE A 167 9.11 10.58 -0.12
CA ILE A 167 9.03 11.61 -1.16
C ILE A 167 8.09 12.75 -0.78
N ILE A 168 6.98 12.48 -0.09
CA ILE A 168 6.02 13.51 0.34
C ILE A 168 6.69 14.63 1.16
N THR A 169 7.77 14.32 1.89
CA THR A 169 8.52 15.34 2.64
C THR A 169 9.19 16.38 1.73
N TRP A 170 9.60 15.99 0.53
CA TRP A 170 10.13 16.90 -0.49
C TRP A 170 9.03 17.69 -1.20
N VAL A 171 7.81 17.15 -1.30
CA VAL A 171 6.63 17.92 -1.72
C VAL A 171 6.37 19.04 -0.71
N LEU A 172 6.46 18.76 0.60
CA LEU A 172 6.34 19.78 1.64
C LEU A 172 7.47 20.83 1.59
N VAL A 173 8.72 20.42 1.27
CA VAL A 173 9.84 21.33 1.02
C VAL A 173 9.54 22.25 -0.15
N GLY A 174 9.10 21.71 -1.28
CA GLY A 174 8.72 22.47 -2.48
C GLY A 174 7.61 23.48 -2.17
N TYR A 175 6.58 23.05 -1.44
CA TYR A 175 5.48 23.91 -1.01
C TYR A 175 5.95 25.06 -0.11
N TRP A 176 6.81 24.77 0.88
CA TRP A 176 7.39 25.79 1.75
C TRP A 176 8.24 26.79 0.97
N MET A 177 9.04 26.32 0.01
CA MET A 177 9.82 27.19 -0.86
C MET A 177 8.93 28.06 -1.73
N MET A 178 7.86 27.52 -2.33
CA MET A 178 6.97 28.29 -3.20
C MET A 178 6.22 29.38 -2.45
N SER A 179 5.77 29.06 -1.24
CA SER A 179 5.01 29.99 -0.38
C SER A 179 5.85 31.14 0.18
N ARG A 180 7.16 30.94 0.39
CA ARG A 180 7.99 31.89 1.19
C ARG A 180 9.31 32.32 0.56
N SER A 181 9.84 31.58 -0.42
CA SER A 181 11.12 31.89 -1.07
C SER A 181 10.95 32.86 -2.23
N ASN A 182 12.02 33.62 -2.51
CA ASN A 182 12.13 34.45 -3.71
C ASN A 182 12.63 33.67 -4.94
N LYS A 183 13.10 32.44 -4.76
CA LYS A 183 13.58 31.57 -5.85
C LYS A 183 12.43 30.77 -6.46
N LYS A 184 11.46 31.47 -7.08
CA LYS A 184 10.20 30.88 -7.56
C LYS A 184 10.41 29.73 -8.55
N LEU A 185 11.33 29.87 -9.52
CA LEU A 185 11.58 28.81 -10.52
C LEU A 185 12.21 27.55 -9.92
N LEU A 186 13.16 27.70 -8.98
CA LEU A 186 13.72 26.56 -8.25
C LEU A 186 12.66 25.87 -7.38
N ALA A 187 11.82 26.65 -6.71
CA ALA A 187 10.71 26.11 -5.92
C ALA A 187 9.70 25.36 -6.81
N PHE A 188 9.41 25.89 -7.99
CA PHE A 188 8.56 25.26 -9.00
C PHE A 188 9.10 23.90 -9.39
N PHE A 189 10.38 23.85 -9.78
CA PHE A 189 11.07 22.61 -10.15
C PHE A 189 11.08 21.57 -9.03
N ILE A 190 11.46 21.96 -7.80
CA ILE A 190 11.50 21.03 -6.66
C ILE A 190 10.11 20.50 -6.35
N PHE A 191 9.09 21.36 -6.34
CA PHE A 191 7.72 20.92 -6.06
C PHE A 191 7.16 20.01 -7.17
N SER A 192 7.32 20.38 -8.45
CA SER A 192 6.82 19.57 -9.56
C SER A 192 7.55 18.22 -9.65
N LEU A 193 8.88 18.20 -9.48
CA LEU A 193 9.64 16.96 -9.48
C LEU A 193 9.26 16.07 -8.30
N ALA A 194 9.23 16.61 -7.07
CA ALA A 194 8.87 15.83 -5.89
C ALA A 194 7.43 15.28 -6.00
N LEU A 195 6.49 16.08 -6.49
CA LEU A 195 5.12 15.63 -6.69
C LEU A 195 5.00 14.58 -7.81
N THR A 196 5.79 14.70 -8.87
CA THR A 196 5.88 13.68 -9.93
C THR A 196 6.39 12.36 -9.35
N LEU A 197 7.45 12.40 -8.54
CA LEU A 197 8.00 11.22 -7.88
C LEU A 197 7.01 10.62 -6.86
N GLU A 198 6.24 11.45 -6.15
CA GLU A 198 5.20 11.01 -5.22
C GLU A 198 4.09 10.25 -5.93
N LEU A 199 3.62 10.78 -7.07
CA LEU A 199 2.62 10.14 -7.91
C LEU A 199 3.18 8.83 -8.50
N ARG A 200 4.41 8.85 -9.01
CA ARG A 200 5.10 7.66 -9.56
C ARG A 200 5.44 6.59 -8.51
N ALA A 201 5.42 6.92 -7.22
CA ALA A 201 5.53 5.93 -6.15
C ALA A 201 4.34 4.96 -6.10
N ASN A 202 3.28 5.21 -6.89
CA ASN A 202 2.10 4.35 -7.08
C ASN A 202 1.39 4.00 -5.76
N HIS A 203 1.38 4.92 -4.79
CA HIS A 203 0.65 4.76 -3.53
C HIS A 203 -0.27 5.97 -3.22
N PRO A 204 -1.37 6.15 -3.98
CA PRO A 204 -2.21 7.35 -3.92
C PRO A 204 -2.82 7.64 -2.54
N GLN A 205 -2.97 6.61 -1.69
CA GLN A 205 -3.53 6.76 -0.35
C GLN A 205 -2.64 7.61 0.58
N VAL A 206 -1.30 7.47 0.50
CA VAL A 206 -0.37 8.27 1.33
C VAL A 206 -0.39 9.73 0.88
N PHE A 207 -0.31 9.95 -0.43
CA PHE A 207 -0.44 11.29 -1.01
C PHE A 207 -1.76 11.95 -0.60
N TYR A 208 -2.90 11.25 -0.73
CA TYR A 208 -4.22 11.74 -0.36
C TYR A 208 -4.29 12.22 1.09
N TYR A 209 -3.69 11.48 2.03
CA TYR A 209 -3.67 11.90 3.44
C TYR A 209 -2.87 13.20 3.65
N PHE A 210 -1.74 13.36 2.95
CA PHE A 210 -0.94 14.57 3.04
C PHE A 210 -1.52 15.76 2.25
N ILE A 211 -2.43 15.54 1.30
CA ILE A 211 -3.22 16.62 0.69
C ILE A 211 -4.03 17.36 1.75
N TYR A 212 -4.54 16.69 2.80
CA TYR A 212 -5.24 17.38 3.89
C TYR A 212 -4.30 18.35 4.61
N LEU A 213 -3.08 17.93 4.92
CA LEU A 213 -2.08 18.82 5.51
C LEU A 213 -1.76 19.99 4.58
N LEU A 214 -1.48 19.74 3.30
CA LEU A 214 -1.18 20.77 2.31
C LEU A 214 -2.36 21.74 2.09
N GLY A 215 -3.59 21.24 2.03
CA GLY A 215 -4.80 22.02 1.84
C GLY A 215 -5.09 22.93 3.03
N PHE A 216 -5.05 22.39 4.26
CA PHE A 216 -5.19 23.22 5.46
C PHE A 216 -4.03 24.20 5.63
N TRP A 217 -2.82 23.82 5.22
CA TRP A 217 -1.68 24.74 5.21
C TRP A 217 -1.89 25.89 4.20
N TRP A 218 -2.40 25.57 3.01
CA TRP A 218 -2.76 26.58 2.00
C TRP A 218 -3.87 27.50 2.48
N ILE A 219 -4.89 26.99 3.18
CA ILE A 219 -5.92 27.81 3.82
C ILE A 219 -5.27 28.74 4.88
N PHE A 220 -4.41 28.20 5.73
CA PHE A 220 -3.71 28.98 6.75
C PHE A 220 -2.88 30.11 6.13
N ASP A 221 -2.12 29.83 5.08
CA ASP A 221 -1.31 30.83 4.38
C ASP A 221 -2.17 31.85 3.64
N THR A 222 -3.30 31.44 3.05
CA THR A 222 -4.29 32.34 2.45
C THR A 222 -4.84 33.32 3.49
N VAL A 223 -5.26 32.84 4.66
CA VAL A 223 -5.76 33.69 5.75
C VAL A 223 -4.68 34.66 6.23
N GLN A 224 -3.43 34.21 6.30
CA GLN A 224 -2.31 35.06 6.72
C GLN A 224 -1.98 36.12 5.66
N ALA A 225 -2.02 35.79 4.37
CA ALA A 225 -1.82 36.73 3.28
C ALA A 225 -2.93 37.79 3.25
N TYR A 226 -4.19 37.37 3.42
CA TYR A 226 -5.33 38.28 3.54
C TYR A 226 -5.14 39.26 4.70
N ARG A 227 -4.79 38.77 5.90
CA ARG A 227 -4.53 39.61 7.08
C ARG A 227 -3.36 40.58 6.94
N LYS A 228 -2.41 40.29 6.04
CA LYS A 228 -1.24 41.12 5.77
C LYS A 228 -1.40 42.02 4.54
N ASN A 229 -2.54 41.99 3.85
CA ASN A 229 -2.76 42.65 2.56
C ASN A 229 -1.79 42.20 1.45
N GLU A 230 -1.33 40.93 1.50
CA GLU A 230 -0.42 40.31 0.52
C GLU A 230 -1.16 39.33 -0.43
N ILE A 231 -2.49 39.44 -0.54
CA ILE A 231 -3.33 38.43 -1.22
C ILE A 231 -3.00 38.26 -2.71
N THR A 232 -2.69 39.35 -3.42
CA THR A 232 -2.36 39.30 -4.86
C THR A 232 -1.06 38.53 -5.11
N GLU A 233 -0.04 38.76 -4.28
CA GLU A 233 1.21 38.00 -4.36
C GLU A 233 0.96 36.52 -4.02
N TRP A 234 0.14 36.26 -3.00
CA TRP A 234 -0.23 34.90 -2.62
C TRP A 234 -1.00 34.15 -3.70
N LEU A 235 -1.94 34.80 -4.40
CA LEU A 235 -2.66 34.21 -5.53
C LEU A 235 -1.71 33.86 -6.68
N THR A 236 -0.73 34.71 -6.95
CA THR A 236 0.32 34.42 -7.93
C THR A 236 1.14 33.19 -7.53
N ARG A 237 1.53 33.09 -6.25
CA ARG A 237 2.22 31.89 -5.72
C ARG A 237 1.35 30.64 -5.81
N SER A 238 0.06 30.78 -5.51
CA SER A 238 -0.92 29.68 -5.63
C SER A 238 -1.08 29.21 -7.06
N ALA A 239 -1.09 30.11 -8.05
CA ALA A 239 -1.10 29.76 -9.46
C ALA A 239 0.15 28.96 -9.88
N TYR A 240 1.34 29.31 -9.38
CA TYR A 240 2.54 28.50 -9.60
C TYR A 240 2.46 27.11 -8.97
N ILE A 241 1.89 26.99 -7.75
CA ILE A 241 1.66 25.69 -7.11
C ILE A 241 0.71 24.84 -7.95
N ALA A 242 -0.41 25.42 -8.40
CA ALA A 242 -1.37 24.74 -9.26
C ALA A 242 -0.76 24.32 -10.60
N GLY A 243 0.00 25.20 -11.25
CA GLY A 243 0.71 24.89 -12.50
C GLY A 243 1.74 23.77 -12.33
N ALA A 244 2.49 23.77 -11.23
CA ALA A 244 3.42 22.69 -10.91
C ALA A 244 2.71 21.36 -10.63
N GLY A 245 1.52 21.42 -9.99
CA GLY A 245 0.64 20.28 -9.77
C GLY A 245 0.11 19.67 -11.07
N LEU A 246 -0.41 20.49 -11.98
CA LEU A 246 -0.87 20.06 -13.30
C LEU A 246 0.28 19.43 -14.11
N LEU A 247 1.47 20.02 -14.04
CA LEU A 247 2.64 19.51 -14.71
C LEU A 247 3.09 18.14 -14.15
N ALA A 248 3.01 17.95 -12.83
CA ALA A 248 3.32 16.67 -12.18
C ALA A 248 2.30 15.58 -12.52
N ILE A 249 1.00 15.93 -12.59
CA ILE A 249 -0.05 15.03 -13.08
C ILE A 249 0.26 14.63 -14.53
N MET A 250 0.55 15.61 -15.40
CA MET A 250 0.90 15.37 -16.80
C MET A 250 2.09 14.42 -16.93
N ALA A 251 3.16 14.65 -16.16
CA ALA A 251 4.35 13.79 -16.10
C ALA A 251 4.07 12.37 -15.58
N SER A 252 2.94 12.14 -14.92
CA SER A 252 2.55 10.85 -14.34
C SER A 252 1.35 10.19 -15.05
N LEU A 253 0.87 10.77 -16.16
CA LEU A 253 -0.36 10.32 -16.83
C LEU A 253 -0.29 8.89 -17.36
N GLU A 254 0.89 8.40 -17.73
CA GLU A 254 1.08 7.02 -18.19
C GLU A 254 0.55 5.99 -17.17
N SER A 255 0.88 6.15 -15.89
CA SER A 255 0.42 5.24 -14.83
C SER A 255 -1.06 5.47 -14.50
N TYR A 256 -1.43 6.74 -14.28
CA TYR A 256 -2.73 7.09 -13.71
C TYR A 256 -3.89 6.97 -14.69
N TRP A 257 -3.66 7.19 -15.99
CA TRP A 257 -4.70 7.00 -17.00
C TRP A 257 -5.05 5.52 -17.12
N ARG A 258 -4.04 4.64 -17.24
CA ARG A 258 -4.23 3.18 -17.25
C ARG A 258 -4.96 2.70 -16.00
N LEU A 259 -4.54 3.19 -14.83
CA LEU A 259 -5.17 2.82 -13.57
C LEU A 259 -6.61 3.33 -13.45
N TYR A 260 -6.89 4.54 -13.95
CA TYR A 260 -8.25 5.09 -13.98
C TYR A 260 -9.17 4.27 -14.89
N GLU A 261 -8.73 3.97 -16.13
CA GLU A 261 -9.44 3.13 -17.08
C GLU A 261 -9.72 1.74 -16.49
N TYR A 262 -8.72 1.11 -15.88
CA TYR A 262 -8.88 -0.18 -15.22
C TYR A 262 -9.80 -0.14 -13.99
N SER A 263 -9.74 0.93 -13.20
CA SER A 263 -10.51 1.01 -11.96
C SER A 263 -12.02 0.90 -12.19
N GLN A 264 -12.51 1.36 -13.35
CA GLN A 264 -13.91 1.27 -13.78
C GLN A 264 -14.40 -0.18 -13.93
N PHE A 265 -13.50 -1.11 -14.25
CA PHE A 265 -13.81 -2.52 -14.52
C PHE A 265 -13.33 -3.47 -13.42
N SER A 266 -12.77 -2.93 -12.33
CA SER A 266 -12.25 -3.69 -11.20
C SER A 266 -13.25 -3.76 -10.05
N THR A 267 -13.01 -4.62 -9.06
CA THR A 267 -13.79 -4.68 -7.81
C THR A 267 -13.81 -3.37 -7.02
N ARG A 268 -12.96 -2.38 -7.36
CA ARG A 268 -13.02 -1.01 -6.79
C ARG A 268 -14.09 -0.13 -7.43
N GLY A 269 -14.56 -0.50 -8.63
CA GLY A 269 -15.67 0.14 -9.34
C GLY A 269 -17.04 -0.32 -8.85
N GLY A 270 -17.12 -1.52 -8.26
CA GLY A 270 -18.34 -2.17 -7.81
C GLY A 270 -18.55 -3.54 -8.48
N SER A 271 -19.66 -4.20 -8.19
CA SER A 271 -20.11 -5.39 -8.95
C SER A 271 -20.68 -4.97 -10.30
N THR A 272 -20.55 -5.82 -11.31
CA THR A 272 -21.19 -5.64 -12.61
C THR A 272 -22.68 -6.02 -12.62
N LEU A 273 -23.15 -6.69 -11.56
CA LEU A 273 -24.52 -7.16 -11.41
C LEU A 273 -25.39 -6.18 -10.61
N ASP A 274 -24.79 -5.47 -9.66
CA ASP A 274 -25.49 -4.50 -8.81
C ASP A 274 -25.52 -3.11 -9.47
N VAL A 275 -26.37 -2.96 -10.49
CA VAL A 275 -26.62 -1.67 -11.16
C VAL A 275 -27.31 -0.71 -10.18
N GLY A 276 -26.53 0.04 -9.39
CA GLY A 276 -27.03 1.03 -8.43
C GLY A 276 -26.36 1.01 -7.05
N SER A 277 -25.53 0.01 -6.73
CA SER A 277 -24.67 0.09 -5.54
C SER A 277 -23.58 1.14 -5.81
N GLY A 278 -23.59 2.25 -5.07
CA GLY A 278 -22.74 3.42 -5.36
C GLY A 278 -21.25 3.09 -5.51
N SER A 279 -20.53 3.89 -6.32
CA SER A 279 -19.10 3.66 -6.56
C SER A 279 -18.28 3.75 -5.27
N GLY A 280 -17.48 2.73 -4.93
CA GLY A 280 -16.63 2.74 -3.73
C GLY A 280 -16.60 1.39 -3.01
N LEU A 281 -15.83 1.32 -1.92
CA LEU A 281 -15.80 0.14 -1.05
C LEU A 281 -17.10 0.06 -0.22
N GLY A 282 -17.48 -1.13 0.21
CA GLY A 282 -18.51 -1.27 1.26
C GLY A 282 -18.02 -0.69 2.60
N LEU A 283 -18.92 -0.08 3.37
CA LEU A 283 -18.56 0.64 4.62
C LEU A 283 -17.87 -0.28 5.64
N ASP A 284 -18.41 -1.47 5.88
CA ASP A 284 -17.84 -2.45 6.84
C ASP A 284 -16.41 -2.87 6.45
N TYR A 285 -16.19 -3.08 5.16
CA TYR A 285 -14.87 -3.41 4.63
C TYR A 285 -13.90 -2.23 4.73
N ALA A 286 -14.35 -1.02 4.38
CA ALA A 286 -13.54 0.19 4.48
C ALA A 286 -13.07 0.43 5.91
N PHE A 287 -13.92 0.15 6.91
CA PHE A 287 -13.65 0.39 8.33
C PHE A 287 -13.08 -0.82 9.09
N SER A 288 -12.73 -1.92 8.40
CA SER A 288 -12.25 -3.16 9.04
C SER A 288 -10.98 -3.02 9.89
N TRP A 289 -10.09 -2.04 9.60
CA TRP A 289 -8.89 -1.75 10.42
C TRP A 289 -8.98 -0.37 11.08
N SER A 290 -10.11 -0.11 11.71
CA SER A 290 -10.35 1.10 12.50
C SER A 290 -9.53 1.08 13.79
N GLN A 291 -8.84 2.18 14.09
CA GLN A 291 -8.10 2.33 15.34
C GLN A 291 -9.06 2.41 16.53
N GLY A 292 -8.88 1.57 17.54
CA GLY A 292 -9.64 1.67 18.78
C GLY A 292 -9.35 2.98 19.53
N VAL A 293 -10.35 3.56 20.20
CA VAL A 293 -10.17 4.81 20.97
C VAL A 293 -9.06 4.67 22.02
N GLY A 294 -9.05 3.56 22.76
CA GLY A 294 -7.99 3.25 23.71
C GLY A 294 -6.63 2.99 23.04
N GLU A 295 -6.62 2.45 21.83
CA GLU A 295 -5.39 2.15 21.08
C GLU A 295 -4.63 3.42 20.68
N LEU A 296 -5.23 4.61 20.71
CA LEU A 296 -4.49 5.87 20.53
C LEU A 296 -3.36 6.05 21.57
N LEU A 297 -3.45 5.40 22.73
CA LEU A 297 -2.36 5.37 23.72
C LEU A 297 -1.10 4.68 23.19
N THR A 298 -1.21 3.83 22.18
CA THR A 298 -0.06 3.17 21.54
C THR A 298 0.88 4.16 20.86
N LEU A 299 0.41 5.37 20.52
CA LEU A 299 1.26 6.48 20.04
C LEU A 299 2.37 6.84 21.04
N ILE A 300 2.16 6.61 22.33
CA ILE A 300 3.09 6.99 23.41
C ILE A 300 3.52 5.82 24.30
N ILE A 301 2.73 4.75 24.39
CA ILE A 301 3.04 3.52 25.14
C ILE A 301 2.76 2.33 24.20
N PRO A 302 3.76 1.88 23.41
CA PRO A 302 3.50 1.02 22.25
C PRO A 302 2.91 -0.33 22.64
N GLY A 303 3.43 -0.99 23.67
CA GLY A 303 2.96 -2.31 24.13
C GLY A 303 1.68 -2.31 24.96
N ILE A 304 0.97 -1.19 25.10
CA ILE A 304 -0.24 -1.13 25.95
C ILE A 304 -1.38 -2.00 25.39
N PHE A 305 -1.43 -2.18 24.06
CA PHE A 305 -2.36 -3.09 23.37
C PHE A 305 -1.69 -4.36 22.80
N GLY A 306 -0.45 -4.66 23.22
CA GLY A 306 0.39 -5.72 22.63
C GLY A 306 1.27 -5.21 21.47
N GLY A 307 1.90 -6.14 20.74
CA GLY A 307 2.70 -5.86 19.54
C GLY A 307 1.92 -6.18 18.25
N ALA A 308 2.55 -6.93 17.34
CA ALA A 308 1.84 -7.53 16.20
C ALA A 308 0.77 -8.56 16.66
N SER A 309 -0.09 -9.02 15.76
CA SER A 309 -1.11 -10.05 16.07
C SER A 309 -0.54 -11.31 16.70
N GLY A 310 0.67 -11.73 16.31
CA GLY A 310 1.39 -12.84 16.92
C GLY A 310 2.03 -12.53 18.28
N GLU A 311 2.00 -11.27 18.71
CA GLU A 311 2.68 -10.75 19.91
C GLU A 311 1.68 -10.21 20.93
N ALA A 312 0.71 -11.05 21.30
CA ALA A 312 -0.28 -10.77 22.33
C ALA A 312 -1.16 -9.53 22.08
N TYR A 313 -1.35 -9.13 20.81
CA TYR A 313 -2.29 -8.06 20.46
C TYR A 313 -3.69 -8.33 21.02
N TRP A 314 -4.35 -7.28 21.53
CA TRP A 314 -5.70 -7.41 22.11
C TRP A 314 -6.66 -6.26 21.79
N GLY A 315 -6.29 -5.36 20.88
CA GLY A 315 -7.19 -4.32 20.42
C GLY A 315 -8.31 -4.84 19.51
N PRO A 316 -9.27 -3.97 19.14
CA PRO A 316 -10.44 -4.33 18.35
C PRO A 316 -10.16 -4.72 16.90
N LYS A 317 -8.96 -4.49 16.36
CA LYS A 317 -8.67 -4.83 14.96
C LYS A 317 -8.68 -6.35 14.73
N PRO A 318 -9.07 -6.83 13.53
CA PRO A 318 -8.96 -8.24 13.18
C PRO A 318 -7.53 -8.74 13.34
N PHE A 319 -6.58 -7.99 12.78
CA PHE A 319 -5.14 -8.19 12.96
C PHE A 319 -4.38 -6.86 12.84
N THR A 320 -3.13 -6.84 13.31
CA THR A 320 -2.19 -5.74 13.12
C THR A 320 -0.76 -6.26 13.01
N SER A 321 0.09 -5.54 12.29
CA SER A 321 1.55 -5.80 12.27
C SER A 321 2.30 -5.04 13.36
N GLY A 322 1.61 -4.19 14.12
CA GLY A 322 2.13 -3.46 15.26
C GLY A 322 1.53 -2.05 15.41
N PRO A 323 1.76 -1.38 16.55
CA PRO A 323 1.27 -0.03 16.82
C PRO A 323 2.03 1.04 16.03
N HIS A 324 1.35 2.18 15.80
CA HIS A 324 2.00 3.43 15.41
C HIS A 324 2.57 4.11 16.66
N TYR A 325 3.90 4.20 16.77
CA TYR A 325 4.59 4.84 17.89
C TYR A 325 5.18 6.20 17.45
N LEU A 326 4.75 7.27 18.11
CA LEU A 326 5.23 8.65 17.93
C LEU A 326 6.46 8.95 18.81
N GLY A 327 6.47 8.45 20.04
CA GLY A 327 7.55 8.69 21.00
C GLY A 327 7.15 9.35 22.31
N ALA A 328 7.78 8.90 23.37
CA ALA A 328 7.62 9.45 24.71
C ALA A 328 8.24 10.86 24.80
N VAL A 329 9.45 11.02 24.25
CA VAL A 329 10.14 12.33 24.18
C VAL A 329 9.38 13.28 23.28
N ALA A 330 8.86 12.78 22.15
CA ALA A 330 8.07 13.54 21.19
C ALA A 330 6.82 14.15 21.85
N PHE A 331 6.07 13.34 22.59
CA PHE A 331 4.85 13.78 23.27
C PHE A 331 5.12 14.90 24.28
N LEU A 332 6.15 14.76 25.12
CA LEU A 332 6.54 15.79 26.08
C LEU A 332 6.90 17.11 25.37
N LEU A 333 7.73 17.03 24.32
CA LEU A 333 8.13 18.21 23.55
C LEU A 333 6.95 18.84 22.80
N ALA A 334 6.01 18.03 22.29
CA ALA A 334 4.82 18.52 21.59
C ALA A 334 3.90 19.30 22.54
N LEU A 335 3.73 18.83 23.78
CA LEU A 335 3.02 19.60 24.82
C LEU A 335 3.72 20.94 25.07
N ILE A 336 5.05 20.94 25.22
CA ILE A 336 5.78 22.21 25.39
C ILE A 336 5.58 23.13 24.17
N GLY A 337 5.62 22.59 22.95
CA GLY A 337 5.32 23.33 21.73
C GLY A 337 3.94 23.97 21.76
N LEU A 338 2.92 23.22 22.17
CA LEU A 338 1.56 23.70 22.27
C LEU A 338 1.42 24.88 23.24
N PHE A 339 1.98 24.76 24.45
CA PHE A 339 1.84 25.78 25.51
C PHE A 339 2.79 26.98 25.36
N ALA A 340 4.01 26.76 24.87
CA ALA A 340 5.08 27.76 24.89
C ALA A 340 5.37 28.40 23.53
N TYR A 341 5.12 27.73 22.40
CA TYR A 341 5.43 28.30 21.09
C TYR A 341 4.50 29.46 20.75
N ARG A 342 5.08 30.59 20.31
CA ARG A 342 4.33 31.85 20.14
C ARG A 342 3.59 31.96 18.81
N LYS A 343 4.08 31.32 17.73
CA LYS A 343 3.49 31.50 16.40
C LYS A 343 2.20 30.68 16.26
N LYS A 344 1.21 31.24 15.57
CA LYS A 344 -0.12 30.63 15.36
C LYS A 344 -0.10 29.37 14.49
N ILE A 345 0.98 29.13 13.72
CA ILE A 345 1.13 27.92 12.89
C ILE A 345 1.06 26.61 13.69
N LYS A 346 1.33 26.62 15.00
CA LYS A 346 1.11 25.45 15.86
C LYS A 346 -0.34 24.95 15.84
N TYR A 347 -1.32 25.85 15.69
CA TYR A 347 -2.73 25.46 15.67
C TYR A 347 -3.12 24.75 14.36
N LEU A 348 -2.42 25.03 13.26
CA LEU A 348 -2.55 24.27 12.01
C LEU A 348 -2.15 22.81 12.23
N PHE A 349 -0.92 22.57 12.71
CA PHE A 349 -0.42 21.21 12.93
C PHE A 349 -1.19 20.48 14.05
N LEU A 350 -1.61 21.18 15.11
CA LEU A 350 -2.51 20.60 16.11
C LEU A 350 -3.86 20.21 15.49
N GLY A 351 -4.49 21.11 14.72
CA GLY A 351 -5.79 20.88 14.12
C GLY A 351 -5.78 19.72 13.14
N VAL A 352 -4.83 19.70 12.20
CA VAL A 352 -4.69 18.61 11.22
C VAL A 352 -4.28 17.30 11.89
N GLY A 353 -3.35 17.34 12.85
CA GLY A 353 -2.93 16.16 13.59
C GLY A 353 -4.09 15.52 14.35
N THR A 354 -4.88 16.32 15.06
CA THR A 354 -6.09 15.83 15.76
C THR A 354 -7.16 15.36 14.79
N LEU A 355 -7.42 16.08 13.69
CA LEU A 355 -8.43 15.68 12.71
C LEU A 355 -8.11 14.32 12.09
N THR A 356 -6.87 14.12 11.65
CA THR A 356 -6.42 12.83 11.09
C THR A 356 -6.40 11.71 12.14
N MET A 357 -6.14 12.04 13.41
CA MET A 357 -6.28 11.09 14.51
C MET A 357 -7.75 10.65 14.68
N LEU A 358 -8.71 11.56 14.54
CA LEU A 358 -10.14 11.24 14.58
C LEU A 358 -10.59 10.43 13.35
N PHE A 359 -10.02 10.70 12.17
CA PHE A 359 -10.25 9.85 10.99
C PHE A 359 -9.72 8.43 11.18
N SER A 360 -8.62 8.27 11.93
CA SER A 360 -8.08 6.94 12.21
C SER A 360 -9.02 6.02 12.99
N LEU A 361 -9.97 6.62 13.74
CA LEU A 361 -10.92 5.87 14.56
C LEU A 361 -11.96 5.11 13.73
N GLY A 362 -12.20 5.48 12.47
CA GLY A 362 -13.16 4.80 11.57
C GLY A 362 -14.49 4.47 12.27
N GLU A 363 -14.79 3.17 12.39
CA GLU A 363 -15.98 2.63 13.07
C GLU A 363 -16.09 3.05 14.54
N ASN A 364 -14.97 3.29 15.23
CA ASN A 364 -14.98 3.78 16.61
C ASN A 364 -15.35 5.26 16.74
N PHE A 365 -15.48 5.99 15.63
CA PHE A 365 -16.09 7.31 15.56
C PHE A 365 -16.92 7.46 14.27
N ARG A 366 -17.96 6.63 14.14
CA ARG A 366 -18.81 6.55 12.94
C ARG A 366 -19.33 7.90 12.46
N LEU A 367 -19.85 8.73 13.35
CA LEU A 367 -20.50 10.00 12.96
C LEU A 367 -19.61 10.86 12.04
N LEU A 368 -18.33 11.01 12.38
CA LEU A 368 -17.39 11.76 11.56
C LEU A 368 -17.01 10.96 10.30
N ASN A 369 -16.63 9.70 10.47
CA ASN A 369 -16.05 8.92 9.38
C ASN A 369 -17.05 8.53 8.30
N GLU A 370 -18.29 8.22 8.68
CA GLU A 370 -19.39 7.93 7.76
C GLU A 370 -19.81 9.18 6.97
N PHE A 371 -19.86 10.36 7.62
CA PHE A 371 -20.05 11.63 6.91
C PHE A 371 -18.95 11.85 5.86
N MET A 372 -17.69 11.69 6.26
CA MET A 372 -16.56 11.83 5.34
C MET A 372 -16.63 10.82 4.20
N PHE A 373 -16.99 9.57 4.51
CA PHE A 373 -17.12 8.48 3.54
C PHE A 373 -18.19 8.75 2.49
N ASN A 374 -19.34 9.27 2.89
CA ASN A 374 -20.48 9.48 2.01
C ASN A 374 -20.38 10.76 1.17
N TYR A 375 -19.71 11.81 1.67
CA TYR A 375 -19.77 13.14 1.05
C TYR A 375 -18.43 13.68 0.57
N VAL A 376 -17.29 13.18 1.05
CA VAL A 376 -15.99 13.74 0.68
C VAL A 376 -15.37 12.96 -0.48
N PRO A 377 -15.03 13.63 -1.60
CA PRO A 377 -14.47 12.95 -2.77
C PRO A 377 -13.28 12.07 -2.45
N PHE A 378 -13.28 10.86 -3.03
CA PHE A 378 -12.25 9.82 -2.89
C PHE A 378 -12.08 9.22 -1.49
N PHE A 379 -12.77 9.71 -0.45
CA PHE A 379 -12.63 9.15 0.90
C PHE A 379 -13.08 7.68 0.94
N ASN A 380 -14.12 7.35 0.17
CA ASN A 380 -14.65 5.98 0.03
C ASN A 380 -13.83 5.04 -0.86
N LYS A 381 -12.67 5.48 -1.37
CA LYS A 381 -11.77 4.67 -2.21
C LYS A 381 -10.67 3.99 -1.40
N PHE A 382 -10.53 4.30 -0.12
CA PHE A 382 -9.47 3.77 0.74
C PHE A 382 -10.03 2.92 1.88
N ARG A 383 -9.29 1.88 2.25
CA ARG A 383 -9.51 1.05 3.45
C ARG A 383 -8.40 1.32 4.47
N THR A 384 -8.56 0.77 5.67
CA THR A 384 -7.57 0.86 6.76
C THR A 384 -7.46 2.26 7.37
N PRO A 385 -8.49 2.71 8.12
CA PRO A 385 -8.50 4.04 8.73
C PRO A 385 -7.28 4.32 9.61
N GLU A 386 -6.71 3.33 10.31
CA GLU A 386 -5.51 3.54 11.15
C GLU A 386 -4.34 4.22 10.41
N MET A 387 -4.24 4.09 9.08
CA MET A 387 -3.17 4.72 8.31
C MET A 387 -3.22 6.27 8.34
N TRP A 388 -4.35 6.90 8.67
CA TRP A 388 -4.42 8.34 8.90
C TRP A 388 -3.44 8.82 9.98
N LEU A 389 -3.05 7.94 10.90
CA LEU A 389 -2.06 8.23 11.96
C LEU A 389 -0.70 8.65 11.41
N ILE A 390 -0.36 8.32 10.16
CA ILE A 390 0.91 8.76 9.54
C ILE A 390 1.03 10.29 9.50
N VAL A 391 -0.09 10.99 9.26
CA VAL A 391 -0.16 12.46 9.26
C VAL A 391 -0.26 12.99 10.68
N THR A 392 -0.99 12.30 11.57
CA THR A 392 -1.05 12.63 13.00
C THR A 392 0.35 12.68 13.61
N VAL A 393 1.13 11.62 13.39
CA VAL A 393 2.49 11.47 13.90
C VAL A 393 3.40 12.55 13.32
N PHE A 394 3.33 12.81 12.00
CA PHE A 394 4.06 13.90 11.37
C PHE A 394 3.76 15.26 12.04
N CYS A 395 2.48 15.59 12.18
CA CYS A 395 2.03 16.87 12.75
C CYS A 395 2.47 17.05 14.20
N PHE A 396 2.32 16.02 15.05
CA PHE A 396 2.73 16.09 16.45
C PHE A 396 4.26 16.12 16.62
N SER A 397 5.01 15.48 15.73
CA SER A 397 6.48 15.63 15.67
C SER A 397 6.91 17.04 15.27
N VAL A 398 6.20 17.72 14.36
CA VAL A 398 6.44 19.14 14.06
C VAL A 398 6.18 20.02 15.30
N LEU A 399 5.11 19.73 16.07
CA LEU A 399 4.86 20.42 17.34
C LEU A 399 5.98 20.17 18.35
N ALA A 400 6.55 18.97 18.40
CA ALA A 400 7.70 18.67 19.24
C ALA A 400 8.91 19.54 18.90
N VAL A 401 9.21 19.74 17.61
CA VAL A 401 10.29 20.64 17.16
C VAL A 401 10.00 22.10 17.53
N PHE A 402 8.75 22.54 17.42
CA PHE A 402 8.33 23.86 17.92
C PHE A 402 8.52 23.99 19.43
N GLY A 403 8.33 22.89 20.19
CA GLY A 403 8.66 22.80 21.61
C GLY A 403 10.13 23.05 21.89
N ILE A 404 11.03 22.40 21.16
CA ILE A 404 12.48 22.65 21.27
C ILE A 404 12.79 24.13 20.99
N HIS A 405 12.22 24.69 19.93
CA HIS A 405 12.42 26.11 19.61
C HIS A 405 11.91 27.04 20.72
N ALA A 406 10.73 26.76 21.27
CA ALA A 406 10.13 27.52 22.36
C ALA A 406 10.97 27.45 23.65
N LEU A 407 11.52 26.28 23.99
CA LEU A 407 12.41 26.09 25.14
C LEU A 407 13.63 27.02 25.07
N PHE A 408 14.26 27.13 23.90
CA PHE A 408 15.40 28.03 23.70
C PHE A 408 15.02 29.50 23.91
N THR A 409 13.87 29.91 23.40
CA THR A 409 13.35 31.26 23.60
C THR A 409 13.07 31.52 25.08
N MET A 410 12.44 30.57 25.76
CA MET A 410 12.12 30.68 27.19
C MET A 410 13.37 30.75 28.06
N ALA A 411 14.36 29.90 27.79
CA ALA A 411 15.63 29.86 28.52
C ALA A 411 16.43 31.15 28.32
N LYS A 412 16.43 31.73 27.11
CA LYS A 412 17.11 33.01 26.81
C LYS A 412 16.41 34.19 27.48
N GLU A 413 15.09 34.24 27.41
CA GLU A 413 14.31 35.39 27.91
C GLU A 413 13.99 35.30 29.42
N LYS A 414 14.42 34.23 30.12
CA LYS A 414 14.06 33.92 31.52
C LYS A 414 12.58 34.21 31.82
N VAL A 415 11.71 33.75 30.93
CA VAL A 415 10.29 34.13 30.90
C VAL A 415 9.64 33.86 32.26
N LYS A 416 9.04 34.89 32.88
CA LYS A 416 8.34 34.85 34.19
C LYS A 416 7.09 33.97 34.24
N GLN A 417 6.88 33.08 33.26
CA GLN A 417 5.71 32.19 33.17
C GLN A 417 6.13 30.72 33.31
N PRO A 418 6.53 30.28 34.52
CA PRO A 418 6.99 28.91 34.77
C PRO A 418 5.92 27.85 34.43
N LYS A 419 4.64 28.23 34.52
CA LYS A 419 3.50 27.37 34.16
C LYS A 419 3.59 26.82 32.73
N LYS A 420 4.15 27.58 31.77
CA LYS A 420 4.32 27.13 30.36
C LYS A 420 5.32 25.99 30.20
N LEU A 421 6.16 25.74 31.20
CA LEU A 421 7.09 24.62 31.23
C LEU A 421 6.59 23.50 32.15
N TYR A 422 6.22 23.83 33.39
CA TYR A 422 5.89 22.81 34.39
C TYR A 422 4.54 22.12 34.16
N ILE A 423 3.56 22.77 33.51
CA ILE A 423 2.29 22.11 33.15
C ILE A 423 2.53 20.96 32.15
N PRO A 424 3.19 21.18 30.98
CA PRO A 424 3.57 20.10 30.08
C PRO A 424 4.34 18.95 30.74
N LEU A 425 5.33 19.29 31.58
CA LEU A 425 6.14 18.29 32.30
C LEU A 425 5.25 17.46 33.24
N GLY A 426 4.41 18.13 34.05
CA GLY A 426 3.49 17.48 34.97
C GLY A 426 2.45 16.60 34.27
N MET A 427 1.92 17.04 33.13
CA MET A 427 0.97 16.24 32.34
C MET A 427 1.62 14.96 31.81
N ALA A 428 2.81 15.05 31.22
CA ALA A 428 3.50 13.88 30.67
C ALA A 428 3.93 12.91 31.78
N LEU A 429 4.46 13.41 32.90
CA LEU A 429 4.86 12.60 34.05
C LEU A 429 3.66 11.96 34.74
N GLY A 430 2.58 12.71 34.93
CA GLY A 430 1.34 12.23 35.54
C GLY A 430 0.71 11.11 34.74
N LEU A 431 0.62 11.27 33.41
CA LEU A 431 0.15 10.22 32.51
C LEU A 431 0.99 8.95 32.63
N GLY A 432 2.32 9.11 32.63
CA GLY A 432 3.24 7.98 32.78
C GLY A 432 3.10 7.26 34.10
N LEU A 433 2.92 8.00 35.20
CA LEU A 433 2.72 7.44 36.53
C LEU A 433 1.40 6.68 36.63
N ILE A 434 0.31 7.24 36.08
CA ILE A 434 -1.01 6.60 36.04
C ILE A 434 -0.93 5.25 35.33
N PHE A 435 -0.29 5.16 34.16
CA PHE A 435 -0.18 3.88 33.45
C PHE A 435 0.87 2.94 34.03
N ALA A 436 1.98 3.44 34.55
CA ALA A 436 2.99 2.62 35.20
C ALA A 436 2.47 1.92 36.47
N MET A 437 1.60 2.59 37.24
CA MET A 437 1.00 2.06 38.47
C MET A 437 -0.38 1.42 38.25
N GLY A 438 -1.18 1.97 37.34
CA GLY A 438 -2.61 1.67 37.20
C GLY A 438 -3.02 0.93 35.93
N SER A 439 -2.12 0.66 34.98
CA SER A 439 -2.46 -0.07 33.73
C SER A 439 -3.21 -1.37 33.97
N ASN A 440 -2.88 -2.09 35.05
CA ASN A 440 -3.55 -3.34 35.42
C ASN A 440 -5.01 -3.18 35.87
N ALA A 441 -5.38 -2.01 36.41
CA ALA A 441 -6.73 -1.72 36.88
C ALA A 441 -7.58 -1.01 35.82
N LEU A 442 -6.95 -0.34 34.86
CA LEU A 442 -7.62 0.46 33.84
C LEU A 442 -7.99 -0.32 32.57
N LEU A 443 -7.41 -1.51 32.34
CA LEU A 443 -7.50 -2.24 31.07
C LEU A 443 -7.98 -3.69 31.29
N SER A 444 -8.83 -4.19 30.39
CA SER A 444 -9.36 -5.57 30.45
C SER A 444 -8.35 -6.63 29.99
N PHE A 445 -7.46 -6.28 29.05
CA PHE A 445 -6.55 -7.21 28.37
C PHE A 445 -7.26 -8.36 27.62
N GLU A 446 -8.53 -8.13 27.26
CA GLU A 446 -9.37 -9.06 26.51
C GLU A 446 -9.66 -8.49 25.13
N LYS A 447 -9.39 -9.28 24.09
CA LYS A 447 -9.74 -8.93 22.72
C LYS A 447 -11.22 -9.25 22.46
N PRO A 448 -12.01 -8.33 21.87
CA PRO A 448 -13.40 -8.60 21.52
C PRO A 448 -13.53 -9.86 20.63
N GLY A 449 -14.44 -10.77 20.99
CA GLY A 449 -14.72 -12.01 20.23
C GLY A 449 -13.67 -13.12 20.29
N GLU A 450 -12.48 -12.87 20.86
CA GLU A 450 -11.35 -13.82 20.86
C GLU A 450 -11.64 -15.10 21.64
N ARG A 451 -12.38 -15.00 22.76
CA ARG A 451 -12.75 -16.17 23.57
C ARG A 451 -13.57 -17.18 22.75
N GLN A 452 -14.59 -16.69 22.04
CA GLN A 452 -15.45 -17.51 21.20
C GLN A 452 -14.67 -18.15 20.05
N GLN A 453 -13.70 -17.43 19.47
CA GLN A 453 -12.82 -17.97 18.43
C GLN A 453 -11.98 -19.14 18.93
N TYR A 454 -11.36 -19.02 20.11
CA TYR A 454 -10.61 -20.12 20.71
C TYR A 454 -11.51 -21.29 21.09
N GLU A 455 -12.70 -21.04 21.65
CA GLU A 455 -13.68 -22.08 21.98
C GLU A 455 -14.08 -22.85 20.72
N GLN A 456 -14.37 -22.17 19.61
CA GLN A 456 -14.65 -22.79 18.31
C GLN A 456 -13.45 -23.56 17.72
N GLN A 457 -12.24 -23.04 17.89
CA GLN A 457 -11.02 -23.68 17.37
C GLN A 457 -10.72 -24.98 18.13
N VAL A 458 -10.76 -24.94 19.47
CA VAL A 458 -10.52 -26.11 20.33
C VAL A 458 -11.63 -27.14 20.15
N ALA A 459 -12.89 -26.71 20.02
CA ALA A 459 -14.02 -27.59 19.71
C ALA A 459 -13.82 -28.34 18.38
N ARG A 460 -13.45 -27.62 17.31
CA ARG A 460 -13.15 -28.21 16.00
C ARG A 460 -11.97 -29.16 16.02
N GLN A 461 -10.87 -28.78 16.69
CA GLN A 461 -9.68 -29.64 16.78
C GLN A 461 -9.94 -30.96 17.50
N ASN A 462 -10.85 -30.95 18.48
CA ASN A 462 -11.18 -32.14 19.27
C ASN A 462 -12.46 -32.84 18.80
N ASN A 463 -13.10 -32.38 17.72
CA ASN A 463 -14.40 -32.89 17.23
C ASN A 463 -15.49 -32.94 18.32
N VAL A 464 -15.56 -31.92 19.16
CA VAL A 464 -16.57 -31.78 20.25
C VAL A 464 -17.41 -30.52 20.06
N SER A 465 -18.56 -30.44 20.74
CA SER A 465 -19.38 -29.21 20.76
C SER A 465 -18.65 -28.05 21.45
N VAL A 466 -18.90 -26.82 20.97
CA VAL A 466 -18.43 -25.56 21.58
C VAL A 466 -18.98 -25.39 23.01
N ASP A 467 -20.14 -25.96 23.30
CA ASP A 467 -20.78 -25.91 24.62
C ASP A 467 -20.18 -26.90 25.63
N ASN A 468 -19.16 -27.67 25.23
CA ASN A 468 -18.49 -28.61 26.13
C ASN A 468 -17.79 -27.85 27.28
N PRO A 469 -18.13 -28.11 28.56
CA PRO A 469 -17.52 -27.43 29.70
C PRO A 469 -15.99 -27.57 29.76
N GLN A 470 -15.43 -28.67 29.25
CA GLN A 470 -13.98 -28.87 29.18
C GLN A 470 -13.31 -27.91 28.19
N VAL A 471 -13.96 -27.61 27.06
CA VAL A 471 -13.48 -26.63 26.07
C VAL A 471 -13.49 -25.23 26.70
N GLN A 472 -14.61 -24.85 27.32
CA GLN A 472 -14.76 -23.55 27.98
C GLN A 472 -13.75 -23.37 29.13
N GLN A 473 -13.52 -24.42 29.93
CA GLN A 473 -12.54 -24.39 31.02
C GLN A 473 -11.10 -24.33 30.49
N ALA A 474 -10.77 -25.11 29.46
CA ALA A 474 -9.44 -25.09 28.84
C ALA A 474 -9.12 -23.71 28.26
N VAL A 475 -10.06 -23.11 27.53
CA VAL A 475 -9.90 -21.75 26.98
C VAL A 475 -9.81 -20.72 28.10
N SER A 476 -10.65 -20.82 29.13
CA SER A 476 -10.58 -19.92 30.31
C SER A 476 -9.21 -19.97 30.99
N ASN A 477 -8.68 -21.18 31.20
CA ASN A 477 -7.37 -21.41 31.79
C ASN A 477 -6.24 -20.85 30.92
N TYR A 478 -6.30 -21.08 29.60
CA TYR A 478 -5.33 -20.54 28.65
C TYR A 478 -5.34 -19.00 28.62
N MET A 479 -6.52 -18.38 28.57
CA MET A 479 -6.66 -16.92 28.61
C MET A 479 -6.15 -16.33 29.93
N ALA A 480 -6.50 -16.95 31.07
CA ALA A 480 -6.14 -16.46 32.40
C ALA A 480 -4.64 -16.63 32.72
N ASN A 481 -4.02 -17.73 32.28
CA ASN A 481 -2.67 -18.10 32.67
C ASN A 481 -1.60 -17.79 31.62
N GLN A 482 -1.95 -17.64 30.34
CA GLN A 482 -0.99 -17.34 29.28
C GLN A 482 -1.23 -15.96 28.64
N LEU A 483 -2.41 -15.73 28.05
CA LEU A 483 -2.65 -14.51 27.26
C LEU A 483 -2.68 -13.25 28.13
N LYS A 484 -3.55 -13.19 29.15
CA LYS A 484 -3.69 -12.00 30.00
C LYS A 484 -2.39 -11.62 30.72
N PRO A 485 -1.63 -12.55 31.33
CA PRO A 485 -0.35 -12.22 31.95
C PRO A 485 0.68 -11.68 30.95
N ALA A 486 0.79 -12.27 29.75
CA ALA A 486 1.71 -11.78 28.72
C ALA A 486 1.38 -10.35 28.28
N ARG A 487 0.09 -10.06 28.06
CA ARG A 487 -0.42 -8.71 27.73
C ARG A 487 -0.13 -7.69 28.83
N LYS A 488 -0.41 -8.05 30.09
CA LYS A 488 -0.12 -7.22 31.26
C LYS A 488 1.38 -6.92 31.39
N ALA A 489 2.23 -7.94 31.20
CA ALA A 489 3.67 -7.78 31.28
C ALA A 489 4.19 -6.79 30.21
N MET A 490 3.70 -6.90 28.98
CA MET A 490 4.08 -6.00 27.89
C MET A 490 3.62 -4.55 28.15
N ALA A 491 2.35 -4.36 28.54
CA ALA A 491 1.81 -3.05 28.86
C ALA A 491 2.54 -2.38 30.04
N LYS A 492 2.83 -3.15 31.10
CA LYS A 492 3.58 -2.66 32.28
C LYS A 492 5.01 -2.26 31.90
N LYS A 493 5.72 -3.11 31.14
CA LYS A 493 7.09 -2.85 30.69
C LYS A 493 7.17 -1.53 29.93
N ASP A 494 6.28 -1.30 28.97
CA ASP A 494 6.30 -0.08 28.16
C ASP A 494 5.77 1.14 28.89
N SER A 495 4.85 0.98 29.85
CA SER A 495 4.40 2.08 30.71
C SER A 495 5.53 2.58 31.62
N ILE A 496 6.31 1.66 32.21
CA ILE A 496 7.50 2.00 33.02
C ILE A 496 8.56 2.67 32.13
N ARG A 497 8.82 2.10 30.95
CA ARG A 497 9.75 2.69 29.97
C ARG A 497 9.36 4.13 29.62
N TYR A 498 8.09 4.37 29.29
CA TYR A 498 7.58 5.70 29.01
C TYR A 498 7.83 6.65 30.18
N PHE A 499 7.47 6.27 31.41
CA PHE A 499 7.65 7.10 32.60
C PHE A 499 9.12 7.45 32.82
N VAL A 500 10.03 6.47 32.72
CA VAL A 500 11.47 6.69 32.89
C VAL A 500 12.03 7.63 31.82
N ILE A 501 11.68 7.42 30.55
CA ILE A 501 12.15 8.27 29.45
C ILE A 501 11.64 9.72 29.62
N VAL A 502 10.36 9.90 29.94
CA VAL A 502 9.77 11.22 30.18
C VAL A 502 10.39 11.88 31.39
N LEU A 503 10.69 11.14 32.46
CA LEU A 503 11.39 11.65 33.64
C LEU A 503 12.79 12.16 33.31
N LEU A 504 13.59 11.35 32.61
CA LEU A 504 14.93 11.75 32.20
C LEU A 504 14.91 12.95 31.24
N ALA A 505 14.00 12.96 30.28
CA ALA A 505 13.82 14.10 29.38
C ALA A 505 13.37 15.36 30.13
N SER A 506 12.47 15.22 31.12
CA SER A 506 12.02 16.31 31.97
C SER A 506 13.16 16.91 32.80
N VAL A 507 14.00 16.06 33.39
CA VAL A 507 15.21 16.48 34.11
C VAL A 507 16.17 17.21 33.18
N LEU A 508 16.45 16.66 31.99
CA LEU A 508 17.32 17.30 31.00
C LEU A 508 16.80 18.69 30.60
N ILE A 509 15.49 18.82 30.33
CA ILE A 509 14.84 20.08 29.99
C ILE A 509 14.93 21.08 31.14
N TYR A 510 14.72 20.64 32.38
CA TYR A 510 14.85 21.49 33.57
C TYR A 510 16.29 21.98 33.77
N LEU A 511 17.29 21.09 33.61
CA LEU A 511 18.71 21.45 33.72
C LEU A 511 19.15 22.46 32.65
N PHE A 512 18.62 22.35 31.44
CA PHE A 512 18.84 23.35 30.39
C PHE A 512 18.13 24.67 30.70
N TYR A 513 16.85 24.63 31.07
CA TYR A 513 16.07 25.83 31.40
C TYR A 513 16.66 26.61 32.60
N SER A 514 17.20 25.90 33.59
CA SER A 514 17.89 26.49 34.75
C SER A 514 19.33 26.96 34.44
N GLY A 515 19.81 26.82 33.20
CA GLY A 515 21.14 27.26 32.77
C GLY A 515 22.30 26.39 33.26
N ARG A 516 22.02 25.22 33.86
CA ARG A 516 23.06 24.29 34.34
C ARG A 516 23.77 23.58 33.19
N ILE A 517 23.06 23.30 32.10
CA ILE A 517 23.59 22.68 30.87
C ILE A 517 23.61 23.70 29.73
N SER A 518 24.67 23.65 28.92
CA SER A 518 24.86 24.49 27.75
C SER A 518 24.02 24.02 26.56
N LYS A 519 23.81 24.92 25.60
CA LYS A 519 22.89 24.68 24.48
C LYS A 519 23.28 23.53 23.54
N GLY A 520 24.57 23.31 23.30
CA GLY A 520 25.06 22.26 22.42
C GLY A 520 24.95 20.88 23.08
N TYR A 521 25.37 20.75 24.34
CA TYR A 521 25.21 19.52 25.11
C TYR A 521 23.74 19.13 25.33
N PHE A 522 22.85 20.11 25.55
CA PHE A 522 21.41 19.84 25.61
C PHE A 522 20.88 19.22 24.31
N LEU A 523 21.22 19.79 23.15
CA LEU A 523 20.76 19.27 21.87
C LEU A 523 21.38 17.90 21.54
N ALA A 524 22.66 17.69 21.87
CA ALA A 524 23.30 16.39 21.69
C ALA A 524 22.65 15.30 22.56
N ALA A 525 22.40 15.59 23.84
CA ALA A 525 21.69 14.68 24.73
C ALA A 525 20.26 14.40 24.23
N LEU A 526 19.56 15.42 23.71
CA LEU A 526 18.22 15.26 23.15
C LEU A 526 18.23 14.35 21.91
N ILE A 527 19.22 14.50 21.01
CA ILE A 527 19.39 13.61 19.86
C ILE A 527 19.57 12.16 20.33
N LEU A 528 20.44 11.92 21.31
CA LEU A 528 20.68 10.57 21.84
C LEU A 528 19.45 9.97 22.51
N PHE A 529 18.75 10.74 23.35
CA PHE A 529 17.52 10.28 24.00
C PHE A 529 16.41 9.98 23.00
N THR A 530 16.20 10.86 22.02
CA THR A 530 15.19 10.65 20.98
C THR A 530 15.54 9.46 20.10
N ALA A 531 16.82 9.30 19.71
CA ALA A 531 17.27 8.13 18.95
C ALA A 531 17.05 6.84 19.75
N TYR A 532 17.43 6.80 21.03
CA TYR A 532 17.20 5.65 21.89
C TYR A 532 15.69 5.35 22.03
N ASP A 533 14.86 6.36 22.23
CA ASP A 533 13.40 6.21 22.34
C ASP A 533 12.82 5.56 21.08
N MET A 534 13.15 6.08 19.90
CA MET A 534 12.62 5.56 18.63
C MET A 534 13.20 4.20 18.26
N LEU A 535 14.53 4.06 18.27
CA LEU A 535 15.20 2.84 17.85
C LEU A 535 14.92 1.65 18.77
N SER A 536 14.80 1.86 20.08
CA SER A 536 14.50 0.75 21.02
C SER A 536 13.14 0.10 20.80
N VAL A 537 12.17 0.83 20.22
CA VAL A 537 10.87 0.27 19.83
C VAL A 537 10.89 -0.21 18.39
N GLY A 538 11.50 0.55 17.48
CA GLY A 538 11.65 0.16 16.07
C GLY A 538 12.40 -1.16 15.88
N ASN A 539 13.41 -1.43 16.71
CA ASN A 539 14.20 -2.68 16.65
C ASN A 539 13.39 -3.95 16.95
N ARG A 540 12.19 -3.83 17.53
CA ARG A 540 11.28 -4.97 17.77
C ARG A 540 10.71 -5.55 16.46
N TYR A 541 10.71 -4.75 15.39
CA TYR A 541 10.17 -5.07 14.07
C TYR A 541 11.26 -5.29 13.01
N THR A 542 12.52 -5.31 13.44
CA THR A 542 13.70 -5.52 12.57
C THR A 542 14.67 -6.54 13.18
N SER A 543 14.21 -7.28 14.20
CA SER A 543 15.00 -8.28 14.91
C SER A 543 15.33 -9.49 14.03
N LYS A 544 16.45 -10.16 14.35
CA LYS A 544 16.94 -11.31 13.58
C LYS A 544 15.92 -12.45 13.48
N ASP A 545 15.05 -12.62 14.47
CA ASP A 545 14.00 -13.64 14.48
C ASP A 545 12.93 -13.44 13.40
N ARG A 546 12.90 -12.25 12.79
CA ARG A 546 12.00 -11.88 11.68
C ARG A 546 12.68 -11.86 10.31
N LEU A 547 13.98 -12.17 10.25
CA LEU A 547 14.78 -12.12 9.03
C LEU A 547 15.18 -13.52 8.57
N VAL A 548 15.22 -13.72 7.26
CA VAL A 548 15.75 -14.93 6.63
C VAL A 548 17.13 -14.65 6.01
N PRO A 549 18.00 -15.65 5.77
CA PRO A 549 19.26 -15.41 5.07
C PRO A 549 19.05 -14.81 3.66
N ASP A 550 19.79 -13.74 3.32
CA ASP A 550 19.71 -12.97 2.04
C ASP A 550 20.03 -13.80 0.79
N ARG A 551 20.62 -14.98 0.98
CA ARG A 551 20.96 -15.87 -0.13
C ARG A 551 19.72 -16.50 -0.77
N ILE A 552 18.54 -16.35 -0.17
CA ILE A 552 17.29 -16.92 -0.66
C ILE A 552 16.48 -15.79 -1.32
N THR A 553 16.47 -15.73 -2.65
CA THR A 553 15.60 -14.80 -3.38
C THR A 553 14.13 -15.18 -3.20
N ALA A 554 13.21 -14.26 -3.50
CA ALA A 554 11.79 -14.58 -3.54
C ALA A 554 11.53 -15.78 -4.47
N GLU A 555 12.14 -15.83 -5.67
CA GLU A 555 12.02 -16.98 -6.57
C GLU A 555 12.47 -18.28 -5.91
N GLN A 556 13.66 -18.29 -5.30
CA GLN A 556 14.18 -19.50 -4.65
C GLN A 556 13.29 -19.97 -3.50
N TYR A 557 12.62 -19.07 -2.80
CA TYR A 557 11.65 -19.44 -1.77
C TYR A 557 10.33 -19.95 -2.35
N ILE A 558 9.85 -19.39 -3.46
CA ILE A 558 8.70 -19.96 -4.18
C ILE A 558 9.06 -21.36 -4.66
N GLU A 559 10.20 -21.51 -5.33
CA GLU A 559 10.71 -22.78 -5.85
C GLU A 559 10.82 -23.86 -4.76
N ARG A 560 11.24 -23.51 -3.55
CA ARG A 560 11.25 -24.45 -2.41
C ARG A 560 9.86 -24.87 -1.92
N GLN A 561 8.82 -24.11 -2.25
CA GLN A 561 7.43 -24.47 -1.97
C GLN A 561 6.82 -25.37 -3.04
N LYS A 562 7.54 -25.65 -4.15
CA LYS A 562 7.11 -26.60 -5.17
C LYS A 562 6.90 -27.97 -4.53
N ARG A 563 5.69 -28.52 -4.69
CA ARG A 563 5.28 -29.82 -4.13
C ARG A 563 5.34 -30.88 -5.24
N PRO A 564 5.40 -32.17 -4.88
CA PRO A 564 5.33 -33.25 -5.86
C PRO A 564 4.08 -33.24 -6.74
N LEU A 565 2.95 -32.70 -6.23
CA LEU A 565 1.74 -32.52 -7.05
C LEU A 565 1.91 -31.41 -8.10
N ASP A 566 2.68 -30.36 -7.79
CA ASP A 566 2.93 -29.25 -8.71
C ASP A 566 3.83 -29.74 -9.84
N GLU A 567 4.86 -30.55 -9.53
CA GLU A 567 5.69 -31.24 -10.53
C GLU A 567 4.87 -32.16 -11.43
N PHE A 568 3.95 -32.95 -10.85
CA PHE A 568 3.02 -33.76 -11.62
C PHE A 568 2.21 -32.91 -12.60
N ILE A 569 1.63 -31.79 -12.13
CA ILE A 569 0.83 -30.89 -12.97
C ILE A 569 1.70 -30.33 -14.09
N ILE A 570 2.86 -29.73 -13.79
CA ILE A 570 3.78 -29.13 -14.78
C ILE A 570 4.09 -30.14 -15.90
N ASN A 571 4.51 -31.35 -15.53
CA ASN A 571 4.87 -32.40 -16.50
C ASN A 571 3.70 -32.87 -17.38
N ASN A 572 2.45 -32.62 -16.98
CA ASN A 572 1.25 -33.06 -17.71
C ASN A 572 0.48 -31.91 -18.40
N ILE A 573 0.85 -30.64 -18.16
CA ILE A 573 0.24 -29.49 -18.86
C ILE A 573 1.22 -28.76 -19.79
N GLN A 574 2.52 -28.87 -19.58
CA GLN A 574 3.51 -28.15 -20.37
C GLN A 574 3.67 -28.81 -21.75
N SER A 575 3.69 -27.99 -22.81
CA SER A 575 3.97 -28.41 -24.18
C SER A 575 5.10 -27.56 -24.79
N GLU A 576 5.62 -27.99 -25.94
CA GLU A 576 6.61 -27.20 -26.71
C GLU A 576 6.06 -25.83 -27.16
N GLU A 577 4.73 -25.71 -27.29
CA GLU A 577 4.01 -24.49 -27.64
C GLU A 577 3.54 -23.68 -26.42
N GLY A 578 3.96 -24.07 -25.20
CA GLY A 578 3.63 -23.39 -23.94
C GLY A 578 2.60 -24.15 -23.10
N TYR A 579 1.57 -23.46 -22.61
CA TYR A 579 0.55 -24.03 -21.72
C TYR A 579 -0.84 -24.06 -22.38
N PRO A 580 -1.25 -25.19 -22.99
CA PRO A 580 -2.55 -25.35 -23.64
C PRO A 580 -3.74 -25.35 -22.66
N TYR A 581 -3.51 -25.60 -21.38
CA TYR A 581 -4.56 -25.72 -20.34
C TYR A 581 -4.22 -24.95 -19.07
N ARG A 582 -5.25 -24.65 -18.26
CA ARG A 582 -5.14 -24.01 -16.95
C ARG A 582 -5.40 -24.97 -15.80
N VAL A 583 -5.06 -24.52 -14.61
CA VAL A 583 -5.23 -25.26 -13.35
C VAL A 583 -6.15 -24.49 -12.41
N PHE A 584 -6.98 -25.21 -11.66
CA PHE A 584 -7.74 -24.66 -10.53
C PHE A 584 -7.09 -25.10 -9.20
N PRO A 585 -6.31 -24.22 -8.54
CA PRO A 585 -5.56 -24.56 -7.33
C PRO A 585 -6.44 -24.51 -6.07
N LEU A 586 -7.52 -25.31 -6.01
CA LEU A 586 -8.50 -25.29 -4.92
C LEU A 586 -7.87 -25.58 -3.54
N LEU A 587 -6.79 -26.35 -3.50
CA LEU A 587 -5.97 -26.64 -2.32
C LEU A 587 -5.43 -25.38 -1.62
N ASP A 588 -5.19 -24.29 -2.36
CA ASP A 588 -4.34 -23.17 -1.93
C ASP A 588 -5.09 -21.87 -1.64
N ASN A 589 -6.39 -21.94 -1.36
CA ASN A 589 -7.28 -20.75 -1.31
C ASN A 589 -7.16 -19.96 -2.63
N PRO A 590 -7.73 -20.52 -3.72
CA PRO A 590 -7.33 -20.22 -5.10
C PRO A 590 -7.42 -18.75 -5.47
N PHE A 591 -8.28 -17.97 -4.83
CA PHE A 591 -8.50 -16.56 -5.15
C PHE A 591 -7.86 -15.58 -4.17
N ASN A 592 -7.01 -16.08 -3.26
CA ASN A 592 -6.24 -15.28 -2.30
C ASN A 592 -4.76 -15.67 -2.24
N ASN A 593 -4.27 -16.47 -3.19
CA ASN A 593 -2.89 -16.91 -3.27
C ASN A 593 -2.40 -16.96 -4.73
N ALA A 594 -1.36 -16.19 -5.04
CA ALA A 594 -0.71 -16.14 -6.33
C ALA A 594 0.38 -17.20 -6.51
N VAL A 595 0.86 -17.84 -5.43
CA VAL A 595 1.99 -18.79 -5.50
C VAL A 595 1.80 -19.90 -6.55
N PRO A 596 0.64 -20.58 -6.66
CA PRO A 596 0.44 -21.58 -7.71
C PRO A 596 0.63 -21.03 -9.14
N ALA A 597 0.28 -19.76 -9.37
CA ALA A 597 0.39 -19.10 -10.67
C ALA A 597 1.84 -18.76 -11.07
N TYR A 598 2.81 -18.96 -10.18
CA TYR A 598 4.23 -18.93 -10.53
C TYR A 598 4.65 -20.19 -11.30
N PHE A 599 4.04 -21.34 -11.00
CA PHE A 599 4.45 -22.62 -11.59
C PHE A 599 3.71 -22.95 -12.88
N TYR A 600 2.46 -22.50 -13.00
CA TYR A 600 1.59 -22.83 -14.14
C TYR A 600 0.43 -21.84 -14.27
N PRO A 601 -0.17 -21.69 -15.47
CA PRO A 601 -1.35 -20.85 -15.64
C PRO A 601 -2.53 -21.33 -14.79
N SER A 602 -3.14 -20.37 -14.10
CA SER A 602 -4.14 -20.61 -13.07
C SER A 602 -5.36 -19.73 -13.28
N ILE A 603 -6.54 -20.29 -13.02
CA ILE A 603 -7.77 -19.49 -12.89
C ILE A 603 -7.83 -18.75 -11.55
N GLY A 604 -6.95 -19.12 -10.61
CA GLY A 604 -6.73 -18.45 -9.34
C GLY A 604 -5.66 -17.36 -9.42
N GLY A 605 -5.32 -16.80 -8.25
CA GLY A 605 -4.32 -15.76 -8.10
C GLY A 605 -4.63 -14.84 -6.91
N TYR A 606 -3.79 -13.82 -6.72
CA TYR A 606 -4.04 -12.76 -5.75
C TYR A 606 -3.72 -11.37 -6.32
N THR A 607 -4.69 -10.46 -6.22
CA THR A 607 -4.50 -9.03 -6.45
C THR A 607 -5.56 -8.22 -5.70
N GLY A 608 -5.20 -7.05 -5.18
CA GLY A 608 -6.10 -6.17 -4.45
C GLY A 608 -7.10 -5.38 -5.31
N ALA A 609 -7.16 -5.64 -6.63
CA ALA A 609 -8.07 -4.99 -7.56
C ALA A 609 -8.40 -5.93 -8.74
N LYS A 610 -8.97 -7.11 -8.46
CA LYS A 610 -9.42 -8.07 -9.50
C LYS A 610 -10.46 -7.44 -10.43
N LEU A 611 -10.61 -7.94 -11.66
CA LEU A 611 -11.72 -7.56 -12.53
C LEU A 611 -13.07 -7.89 -11.88
N ALA A 612 -14.02 -6.96 -11.94
CA ALA A 612 -15.32 -7.06 -11.26
C ALA A 612 -16.14 -8.25 -11.80
N HIS A 613 -16.29 -8.36 -13.13
CA HIS A 613 -17.01 -9.49 -13.74
C HIS A 613 -16.37 -10.85 -13.41
N TYR A 614 -15.06 -10.90 -13.17
CA TYR A 614 -14.40 -12.15 -12.78
C TYR A 614 -14.72 -12.51 -11.33
N GLN A 615 -14.78 -11.51 -10.45
CA GLN A 615 -15.26 -11.69 -9.08
C GLN A 615 -16.73 -12.12 -9.06
N ASP A 616 -17.59 -11.47 -9.85
CA ASP A 616 -19.00 -11.84 -9.97
C ASP A 616 -19.18 -13.26 -10.52
N MET A 617 -18.34 -13.67 -11.49
CA MET A 617 -18.32 -15.04 -12.02
C MET A 617 -17.94 -16.04 -10.94
N ILE A 618 -16.92 -15.74 -10.12
CA ILE A 618 -16.54 -16.59 -8.98
C ILE A 618 -17.73 -16.76 -8.03
N ASP A 619 -18.37 -15.66 -7.65
CA ASP A 619 -19.37 -15.64 -6.58
C ASP A 619 -20.74 -16.16 -7.02
N ARG A 620 -21.14 -15.95 -8.28
CA ARG A 620 -22.47 -16.28 -8.80
C ARG A 620 -22.53 -17.52 -9.67
N LEU A 621 -21.44 -17.86 -10.35
CA LEU A 621 -21.43 -18.95 -11.33
C LEU A 621 -20.53 -20.10 -10.87
N LEU A 622 -19.24 -19.85 -10.67
CA LEU A 622 -18.24 -20.89 -10.40
C LEU A 622 -18.45 -21.56 -9.04
N MET A 623 -18.50 -20.78 -7.95
CA MET A 623 -18.59 -21.30 -6.58
C MET A 623 -20.04 -21.53 -6.12
N ALA A 624 -21.03 -21.30 -7.00
CA ALA A 624 -22.46 -21.42 -6.71
C ALA A 624 -23.05 -22.80 -7.07
N GLY A 625 -22.24 -23.75 -7.55
CA GLY A 625 -22.73 -25.06 -7.99
C GLY A 625 -23.29 -25.93 -6.86
N PRO A 626 -24.05 -27.01 -7.17
CA PRO A 626 -24.77 -27.83 -6.18
C PRO A 626 -23.88 -28.50 -5.12
N GLN A 627 -22.60 -28.71 -5.44
CA GLN A 627 -21.56 -29.24 -4.54
C GLN A 627 -20.42 -28.23 -4.31
N GLY A 628 -20.72 -26.94 -4.49
CA GLY A 628 -19.78 -25.82 -4.31
C GLY A 628 -18.95 -25.46 -5.55
N ILE A 629 -19.06 -26.22 -6.65
CA ILE A 629 -18.38 -25.95 -7.93
C ILE A 629 -19.35 -26.19 -9.09
N ASN A 630 -19.39 -25.28 -10.04
CA ASN A 630 -20.13 -25.41 -11.30
C ASN A 630 -19.18 -25.88 -12.42
N MET A 631 -19.26 -27.17 -12.77
CA MET A 631 -18.36 -27.82 -13.74
C MET A 631 -18.37 -27.19 -15.14
N PRO A 632 -19.53 -26.90 -15.76
CA PRO A 632 -19.58 -26.16 -17.03
C PRO A 632 -18.75 -24.86 -17.05
N ILE A 633 -18.71 -24.13 -15.94
CA ILE A 633 -17.91 -22.90 -15.84
C ILE A 633 -16.40 -23.22 -15.83
N LEU A 634 -15.97 -24.32 -15.20
CA LEU A 634 -14.58 -24.77 -15.28
C LEU A 634 -14.20 -25.24 -16.68
N ASP A 635 -15.12 -25.93 -17.37
CA ASP A 635 -14.91 -26.47 -18.71
C ASP A 635 -14.58 -25.35 -19.70
N MET A 636 -15.39 -24.29 -19.72
CA MET A 636 -15.16 -23.13 -20.60
C MET A 636 -13.95 -22.27 -20.22
N LEU A 637 -13.48 -22.35 -18.97
CA LEU A 637 -12.26 -21.67 -18.51
C LEU A 637 -10.98 -22.45 -18.86
N ASN A 638 -11.11 -23.53 -19.64
CA ASN A 638 -9.99 -24.35 -20.13
C ASN A 638 -9.20 -24.98 -18.96
N VAL A 639 -9.91 -25.40 -17.90
CA VAL A 639 -9.33 -26.02 -16.71
C VAL A 639 -9.23 -27.52 -16.89
N LYS A 640 -8.00 -28.01 -17.01
CA LYS A 640 -7.72 -29.45 -17.14
C LYS A 640 -7.46 -30.12 -15.79
N PHE A 641 -6.75 -29.45 -14.87
CA PHE A 641 -6.43 -30.02 -13.57
C PHE A 641 -6.98 -29.21 -12.41
N ILE A 642 -7.46 -29.90 -11.39
CA ILE A 642 -7.98 -29.33 -10.14
C ILE A 642 -7.21 -29.97 -8.98
N SER A 643 -6.47 -29.16 -8.22
CA SER A 643 -5.78 -29.65 -7.01
C SER A 643 -6.67 -29.45 -5.78
N SER A 644 -6.86 -30.48 -4.96
CA SER A 644 -7.74 -30.41 -3.77
C SER A 644 -7.12 -31.07 -2.54
N GLY A 645 -7.48 -30.57 -1.35
CA GLY A 645 -7.16 -31.19 -0.06
C GLY A 645 -8.23 -32.16 0.45
N GLN A 646 -9.32 -32.30 -0.30
CA GLN A 646 -10.45 -33.18 0.01
C GLN A 646 -10.87 -33.96 -1.24
N GLN A 647 -11.54 -35.09 -1.03
CA GLN A 647 -12.13 -35.82 -2.15
C GLN A 647 -13.25 -35.00 -2.79
N LEU A 648 -13.23 -34.90 -4.11
CA LEU A 648 -14.23 -34.14 -4.86
C LEU A 648 -15.32 -35.09 -5.36
N PRO A 649 -16.61 -34.82 -5.06
CA PRO A 649 -17.70 -35.75 -5.35
C PRO A 649 -18.27 -35.63 -6.78
N PHE A 650 -17.44 -35.30 -7.77
CA PHE A 650 -17.86 -35.11 -9.17
C PHE A 650 -17.51 -36.35 -10.02
N PRO A 651 -18.49 -36.92 -10.77
CA PRO A 651 -18.24 -38.09 -11.61
C PRO A 651 -17.34 -37.80 -12.81
N ASP A 652 -17.39 -36.57 -13.33
CA ASP A 652 -16.63 -36.12 -14.51
C ASP A 652 -15.17 -35.75 -14.17
N LEU A 653 -14.76 -35.99 -12.93
CA LEU A 653 -13.39 -35.76 -12.45
C LEU A 653 -12.68 -37.08 -12.23
N GLN A 654 -11.65 -37.35 -13.03
CA GLN A 654 -10.80 -38.50 -12.85
C GLN A 654 -9.65 -38.15 -11.89
N GLN A 655 -9.54 -38.85 -10.77
CA GLN A 655 -8.39 -38.68 -9.88
C GLN A 655 -7.13 -39.24 -10.55
N VAL A 656 -6.17 -38.38 -10.86
CA VAL A 656 -4.92 -38.72 -11.56
C VAL A 656 -3.69 -38.69 -10.64
N TYR A 657 -3.80 -38.07 -9.47
CA TYR A 657 -2.74 -38.04 -8.46
C TYR A 657 -3.34 -38.07 -7.05
N ALA A 658 -2.70 -38.81 -6.14
CA ALA A 658 -3.05 -38.81 -4.72
C ALA A 658 -1.82 -39.07 -3.84
N ASN A 659 -1.55 -38.17 -2.88
CA ASN A 659 -0.47 -38.32 -1.91
C ASN A 659 -0.78 -37.51 -0.64
N GLN A 660 -0.72 -38.14 0.56
CA GLN A 660 -0.89 -37.47 1.87
C GLN A 660 -2.07 -36.49 1.94
N ASN A 661 -3.28 -36.92 1.57
CA ASN A 661 -4.50 -36.09 1.50
C ASN A 661 -4.41 -34.87 0.55
N ARG A 662 -3.56 -34.96 -0.48
CA ARG A 662 -3.53 -34.02 -1.59
C ARG A 662 -3.84 -34.77 -2.88
N PHE A 663 -4.81 -34.26 -3.63
CA PHE A 663 -5.35 -34.89 -4.82
C PHE A 663 -5.20 -33.96 -6.02
N VAL A 664 -4.97 -34.53 -7.20
CA VAL A 664 -5.18 -33.84 -8.48
C VAL A 664 -6.22 -34.62 -9.27
N TYR A 665 -7.22 -33.89 -9.74
CA TYR A 665 -8.28 -34.39 -10.60
C TYR A 665 -8.09 -33.84 -12.00
N GLU A 666 -8.21 -34.71 -13.01
CA GLU A 666 -8.34 -34.35 -14.41
C GLU A 666 -9.81 -34.14 -14.75
N ASN A 667 -10.11 -33.00 -15.36
CA ASN A 667 -11.40 -32.69 -15.94
C ASN A 667 -11.48 -33.27 -17.35
N THR A 668 -12.29 -34.30 -17.54
CA THR A 668 -12.42 -34.99 -18.83
C THR A 668 -13.25 -34.21 -19.85
N ASN A 669 -14.03 -33.22 -19.39
CA ASN A 669 -14.91 -32.39 -20.23
C ASN A 669 -14.31 -31.02 -20.54
N VAL A 670 -13.01 -30.82 -20.26
CA VAL A 670 -12.31 -29.55 -20.49
C VAL A 670 -12.43 -29.10 -21.94
N LEU A 671 -12.86 -27.85 -22.16
CA LEU A 671 -12.88 -27.25 -23.49
C LEU A 671 -11.49 -26.70 -23.87
N PRO A 672 -11.13 -26.73 -25.16
CA PRO A 672 -9.90 -26.12 -25.64
C PRO A 672 -9.93 -24.60 -25.44
N LYS A 673 -8.78 -23.94 -25.59
CA LYS A 673 -8.66 -22.49 -25.38
C LYS A 673 -9.55 -21.67 -26.34
N ALA A 674 -9.83 -22.19 -27.53
CA ALA A 674 -10.80 -21.64 -28.45
C ALA A 674 -11.67 -22.78 -29.01
N PHE A 675 -12.98 -22.56 -29.14
CA PHE A 675 -13.93 -23.54 -29.64
C PHE A 675 -15.11 -22.86 -30.34
N PHE A 676 -15.70 -23.53 -31.32
CA PHE A 676 -16.96 -23.10 -31.94
C PHE A 676 -18.15 -23.61 -31.14
N VAL A 677 -19.28 -22.89 -31.24
CA VAL A 677 -20.55 -23.29 -30.62
C VAL A 677 -21.66 -23.41 -31.67
N ASP A 678 -22.61 -24.29 -31.40
CA ASP A 678 -23.73 -24.59 -32.29
C ASP A 678 -24.85 -23.55 -32.18
N THR A 679 -24.98 -22.90 -31.02
CA THR A 679 -26.05 -21.95 -30.72
C THR A 679 -25.51 -20.69 -30.04
N VAL A 680 -26.08 -19.55 -30.38
CA VAL A 680 -25.84 -18.26 -29.71
C VAL A 680 -27.15 -17.74 -29.14
N VAL A 681 -27.15 -17.39 -27.86
CA VAL A 681 -28.25 -16.66 -27.20
C VAL A 681 -27.71 -15.31 -26.77
N THR A 682 -28.42 -14.25 -27.12
CA THR A 682 -28.06 -12.88 -26.74
C THR A 682 -28.65 -12.52 -25.39
N ALA A 683 -27.87 -11.86 -24.52
CA ALA A 683 -28.32 -11.28 -23.27
C ALA A 683 -28.23 -9.75 -23.34
N GLY A 684 -29.31 -9.06 -22.98
CA GLY A 684 -29.37 -7.60 -22.93
C GLY A 684 -28.72 -6.99 -21.69
N SER A 685 -28.38 -7.80 -20.69
CA SER A 685 -27.70 -7.35 -19.48
C SER A 685 -26.78 -8.42 -18.86
N PRO A 686 -25.79 -8.01 -18.03
CA PRO A 686 -24.96 -8.95 -17.29
C PRO A 686 -25.77 -9.89 -16.37
N GLY A 687 -26.86 -9.39 -15.79
CA GLY A 687 -27.73 -10.20 -14.92
C GLY A 687 -28.50 -11.28 -15.68
N GLU A 688 -28.98 -10.98 -16.88
CA GLU A 688 -29.60 -11.96 -17.78
C GLU A 688 -28.58 -13.01 -18.23
N ALA A 689 -27.35 -12.60 -18.56
CA ALA A 689 -26.28 -13.53 -18.90
C ALA A 689 -25.99 -14.51 -17.76
N VAL A 690 -25.95 -14.04 -16.51
CA VAL A 690 -25.81 -14.91 -15.33
C VAL A 690 -26.98 -15.88 -15.21
N GLN A 691 -28.23 -15.42 -15.32
CA GLN A 691 -29.42 -16.29 -15.21
C GLN A 691 -29.40 -17.42 -16.23
N LEU A 692 -28.98 -17.14 -17.47
CA LEU A 692 -28.86 -18.16 -18.51
C LEU A 692 -27.78 -19.20 -18.20
N MET A 693 -26.79 -18.87 -17.38
CA MET A 693 -25.62 -19.69 -17.05
C MET A 693 -25.64 -20.28 -15.63
N GLU A 694 -26.67 -19.99 -14.85
CA GLU A 694 -26.78 -20.45 -13.46
C GLU A 694 -26.85 -21.98 -13.36
N PRO A 695 -26.36 -22.57 -12.26
CA PRO A 695 -26.45 -24.02 -12.08
C PRO A 695 -27.89 -24.54 -12.22
N GLY A 696 -28.09 -25.49 -13.14
CA GLY A 696 -29.41 -26.05 -13.43
C GLY A 696 -30.20 -25.36 -14.55
N SER A 697 -29.67 -24.30 -15.17
CA SER A 697 -30.29 -23.66 -16.35
C SER A 697 -30.27 -24.52 -17.62
N GLY A 698 -29.44 -25.58 -17.64
CA GLY A 698 -29.15 -26.37 -18.84
C GLY A 698 -28.04 -25.78 -19.70
N PHE A 699 -27.31 -24.76 -19.23
CA PHE A 699 -26.18 -24.19 -19.94
C PHE A 699 -25.06 -25.23 -20.17
N ASN A 700 -24.77 -25.49 -21.45
CA ASN A 700 -23.64 -26.28 -21.91
C ASN A 700 -22.71 -25.40 -22.76
N PRO A 701 -21.52 -25.03 -22.26
CA PRO A 701 -20.62 -24.12 -22.98
C PRO A 701 -20.05 -24.72 -24.26
N ALA A 702 -20.08 -26.04 -24.44
CA ALA A 702 -19.61 -26.68 -25.67
C ALA A 702 -20.53 -26.41 -26.86
N GLU A 703 -21.83 -26.18 -26.59
CA GLU A 703 -22.88 -26.08 -27.61
C GLU A 703 -23.49 -24.67 -27.67
N LEU A 704 -23.49 -23.94 -26.55
CA LEU A 704 -24.18 -22.68 -26.39
C LEU A 704 -23.25 -21.56 -25.90
N ALA A 705 -23.22 -20.45 -26.64
CA ALA A 705 -22.64 -19.19 -26.17
C ALA A 705 -23.72 -18.19 -25.75
N VAL A 706 -23.56 -17.60 -24.57
CA VAL A 706 -24.37 -16.47 -24.10
C VAL A 706 -23.60 -15.18 -24.40
N VAL A 707 -24.12 -14.31 -25.27
CA VAL A 707 -23.40 -13.15 -25.77
C VAL A 707 -24.10 -11.85 -25.34
N GLU A 708 -23.37 -10.98 -24.63
CA GLU A 708 -23.90 -9.70 -24.17
C GLU A 708 -23.88 -8.67 -25.32
N THR A 709 -24.99 -8.59 -26.05
CA THR A 709 -25.17 -7.69 -27.20
C THR A 709 -26.66 -7.52 -27.53
N GLU A 710 -27.02 -6.37 -28.09
CA GLU A 710 -28.36 -6.15 -28.69
C GLU A 710 -28.41 -6.64 -30.15
N GLN A 711 -27.27 -6.89 -30.78
CA GLN A 711 -27.19 -7.38 -32.15
C GLN A 711 -27.55 -8.86 -32.22
N SER A 712 -28.51 -9.23 -33.06
CA SER A 712 -28.75 -10.65 -33.38
C SER A 712 -27.53 -11.25 -34.07
N LEU A 713 -27.00 -12.33 -33.49
CA LEU A 713 -25.87 -13.08 -34.02
C LEU A 713 -26.38 -14.42 -34.54
N THR A 714 -25.89 -14.82 -35.71
CA THR A 714 -26.19 -16.13 -36.31
C THR A 714 -24.96 -17.00 -36.26
N THR A 715 -25.13 -18.25 -35.84
CA THR A 715 -24.15 -19.33 -35.95
C THR A 715 -24.84 -20.52 -36.58
N THR A 716 -24.10 -21.34 -37.30
CA THR A 716 -24.59 -22.60 -37.86
C THR A 716 -23.66 -23.70 -37.39
N ALA A 717 -24.24 -24.77 -36.84
CA ALA A 717 -23.49 -25.93 -36.39
C ALA A 717 -22.70 -26.52 -37.56
N ASP A 718 -21.39 -26.62 -37.39
CA ASP A 718 -20.46 -27.13 -38.38
C ASP A 718 -19.54 -28.16 -37.73
N THR A 719 -19.73 -29.42 -38.09
CA THR A 719 -18.95 -30.54 -37.54
C THR A 719 -17.52 -30.58 -38.09
N ALA A 720 -17.22 -29.87 -39.18
CA ALA A 720 -15.89 -29.74 -39.77
C ALA A 720 -15.13 -28.51 -39.23
N ALA A 721 -15.80 -27.64 -38.47
CA ALA A 721 -15.19 -26.44 -37.91
C ALA A 721 -13.97 -26.76 -37.05
N SER A 722 -12.87 -26.08 -37.32
CA SER A 722 -11.62 -26.25 -36.57
C SER A 722 -10.96 -24.92 -36.26
N VAL A 723 -10.29 -24.86 -35.12
CA VAL A 723 -9.52 -23.70 -34.69
C VAL A 723 -8.19 -24.13 -34.08
N GLN A 724 -7.10 -23.50 -34.51
CA GLN A 724 -5.77 -23.70 -33.98
C GLN A 724 -5.20 -22.39 -33.44
N VAL A 725 -4.66 -22.41 -32.22
CA VAL A 725 -3.92 -21.28 -31.65
C VAL A 725 -2.49 -21.33 -32.18
N SER A 726 -2.17 -20.53 -33.20
CA SER A 726 -0.86 -20.54 -33.85
C SER A 726 0.20 -19.69 -33.14
N SER A 727 -0.24 -18.71 -32.34
CA SER A 727 0.64 -17.89 -31.50
C SER A 727 -0.11 -17.42 -30.27
N TYR A 728 0.49 -17.59 -29.10
CA TYR A 728 -0.08 -17.13 -27.83
C TYR A 728 1.01 -16.43 -27.00
N THR A 729 0.87 -15.12 -26.86
CA THR A 729 1.77 -14.28 -26.07
C THR A 729 0.96 -13.25 -25.29
N ASP A 730 1.56 -12.60 -24.28
CA ASP A 730 0.85 -11.67 -23.41
C ASP A 730 0.14 -10.55 -24.17
N ASN A 731 0.75 -9.96 -25.21
CA ASN A 731 0.15 -8.86 -25.97
C ASN A 731 -0.47 -9.27 -27.33
N ARG A 732 -0.37 -10.54 -27.75
CA ARG A 732 -0.81 -11.00 -29.08
C ARG A 732 -1.27 -12.45 -29.08
N ILE A 733 -2.45 -12.68 -29.64
CA ILE A 733 -3.03 -14.02 -29.85
C ILE A 733 -3.38 -14.16 -31.33
N VAL A 734 -2.99 -15.26 -31.96
CA VAL A 734 -3.29 -15.54 -33.38
C VAL A 734 -3.96 -16.91 -33.49
N LEU A 735 -5.13 -16.93 -34.11
CA LEU A 735 -5.97 -18.10 -34.31
C LEU A 735 -6.11 -18.34 -35.81
N GLN A 736 -5.94 -19.59 -36.23
CA GLN A 736 -6.29 -20.05 -37.57
C GLN A 736 -7.61 -20.80 -37.47
N THR A 737 -8.60 -20.38 -38.24
CA THR A 737 -9.95 -20.98 -38.25
C THR A 737 -10.25 -21.53 -39.63
N SER A 738 -10.94 -22.67 -39.68
CA SER A 738 -11.49 -23.24 -40.91
C SER A 738 -12.91 -23.70 -40.64
N THR A 739 -13.89 -23.13 -41.34
CA THR A 739 -15.32 -23.50 -41.23
C THR A 739 -15.98 -23.59 -42.60
N GLU A 740 -16.89 -24.53 -42.80
CA GLU A 740 -17.72 -24.64 -44.01
C GLU A 740 -18.92 -23.69 -43.96
N GLU A 741 -19.43 -23.41 -42.76
CA GLU A 741 -20.54 -22.51 -42.51
C GLU A 741 -20.12 -21.33 -41.59
N PRO A 742 -20.89 -20.22 -41.56
CA PRO A 742 -20.65 -19.15 -40.60
C PRO A 742 -20.81 -19.64 -39.16
N GLY A 743 -19.74 -19.50 -38.37
CA GLY A 743 -19.66 -20.01 -37.00
C GLY A 743 -19.40 -18.91 -35.97
N PHE A 744 -19.79 -19.17 -34.71
CA PHE A 744 -19.42 -18.33 -33.59
C PHE A 744 -18.31 -18.96 -32.76
N LEU A 745 -17.17 -18.30 -32.70
CA LEU A 745 -15.97 -18.75 -31.99
C LEU A 745 -15.94 -18.14 -30.59
N VAL A 746 -15.79 -18.98 -29.56
CA VAL A 746 -15.53 -18.57 -28.18
C VAL A 746 -14.05 -18.75 -27.89
N LEU A 747 -13.41 -17.70 -27.37
CA LEU A 747 -12.04 -17.71 -26.89
C LEU A 747 -12.05 -17.64 -25.36
N SER A 748 -11.48 -18.66 -24.71
CA SER A 748 -11.31 -18.80 -23.26
C SER A 748 -10.26 -17.82 -22.72
N GLU A 749 -10.45 -16.53 -22.97
CA GLU A 749 -9.62 -15.43 -22.50
C GLU A 749 -10.50 -14.29 -21.99
N ILE A 750 -10.10 -13.68 -20.88
CA ILE A 750 -10.99 -12.75 -20.15
C ILE A 750 -11.28 -11.50 -20.96
N TYR A 751 -12.56 -11.21 -21.15
CA TYR A 751 -13.02 -10.00 -21.82
C TYR A 751 -12.66 -8.77 -20.99
N TYR A 752 -11.85 -7.89 -21.57
CA TYR A 752 -11.54 -6.59 -20.99
C TYR A 752 -11.88 -5.51 -22.04
N PRO A 753 -12.83 -4.60 -21.74
CA PRO A 753 -13.36 -3.65 -22.73
C PRO A 753 -12.32 -2.70 -23.33
N ALA A 754 -11.23 -2.43 -22.62
CA ALA A 754 -10.24 -1.47 -23.04
C ALA A 754 -8.96 -2.17 -23.54
N GLY A 755 -8.56 -1.88 -24.78
CA GLY A 755 -7.21 -2.17 -25.27
C GLY A 755 -7.04 -3.39 -26.16
N TRP A 756 -7.87 -4.43 -26.05
CA TRP A 756 -7.86 -5.51 -27.04
C TRP A 756 -8.45 -5.03 -28.37
N GLN A 757 -7.74 -5.28 -29.45
CA GLN A 757 -8.18 -5.04 -30.83
C GLN A 757 -8.10 -6.36 -31.58
N ALA A 758 -9.14 -6.67 -32.36
CA ALA A 758 -9.19 -7.89 -33.15
C ALA A 758 -9.30 -7.56 -34.64
N THR A 759 -8.61 -8.34 -35.47
CA THR A 759 -8.69 -8.29 -36.93
C THR A 759 -8.90 -9.68 -37.49
N LEU A 760 -9.79 -9.82 -38.47
CA LEU A 760 -9.98 -11.02 -39.27
C LEU A 760 -9.39 -10.74 -40.65
N ASP A 761 -8.36 -11.50 -41.05
CA ASP A 761 -7.60 -11.30 -42.30
C ASP A 761 -7.07 -9.87 -42.50
N GLY A 762 -6.76 -9.20 -41.38
CA GLY A 762 -6.26 -7.82 -41.36
C GLY A 762 -7.34 -6.75 -41.23
N GLU A 763 -8.62 -7.09 -41.39
CA GLU A 763 -9.73 -6.15 -41.25
C GLU A 763 -10.29 -6.14 -39.82
N PRO A 764 -10.57 -4.96 -39.21
CA PRO A 764 -11.08 -4.88 -37.85
C PRO A 764 -12.43 -5.59 -37.66
N VAL A 765 -12.54 -6.40 -36.61
CA VAL A 765 -13.78 -7.10 -36.22
C VAL A 765 -14.15 -6.81 -34.76
N PRO A 766 -15.45 -6.77 -34.41
CA PRO A 766 -15.87 -6.55 -33.03
C PRO A 766 -15.49 -7.75 -32.14
N ILE A 767 -15.14 -7.45 -30.88
CA ILE A 767 -14.98 -8.44 -29.82
C ILE A 767 -16.26 -8.45 -29.00
N TYR A 768 -16.96 -9.58 -28.96
CA TYR A 768 -18.16 -9.71 -28.13
C TYR A 768 -17.81 -10.24 -26.75
N LYS A 769 -18.50 -9.74 -25.71
CA LYS A 769 -18.43 -10.31 -24.36
C LYS A 769 -19.32 -11.54 -24.32
N THR A 770 -18.72 -12.69 -24.07
CA THR A 770 -19.34 -14.01 -24.22
C THR A 770 -19.18 -14.83 -22.95
N ASN A 771 -20.18 -15.64 -22.63
CA ASN A 771 -20.23 -16.48 -21.44
C ASN A 771 -19.84 -15.70 -20.18
N PHE A 772 -20.42 -14.50 -20.06
CA PHE A 772 -20.25 -13.52 -18.99
C PHE A 772 -18.84 -12.93 -18.77
N VAL A 773 -17.77 -13.63 -19.19
CA VAL A 773 -16.39 -13.30 -18.82
C VAL A 773 -15.39 -13.50 -19.96
N LEU A 774 -15.75 -14.20 -21.04
CA LEU A 774 -14.90 -14.59 -22.17
C LEU A 774 -15.09 -13.69 -23.40
N ARG A 775 -14.28 -13.90 -24.44
CA ARG A 775 -14.37 -13.18 -25.73
C ARG A 775 -15.02 -14.07 -26.79
N GLY A 776 -15.85 -13.49 -27.64
CA GLY A 776 -16.46 -14.19 -28.77
C GLY A 776 -16.36 -13.43 -30.09
N PHE A 777 -16.40 -14.17 -31.20
CA PHE A 777 -16.20 -13.67 -32.56
C PHE A 777 -17.13 -14.36 -33.55
N SER A 778 -17.73 -13.57 -34.45
CA SER A 778 -18.42 -14.12 -35.62
C SER A 778 -17.40 -14.38 -36.72
N ILE A 779 -17.31 -15.62 -37.18
CA ILE A 779 -16.38 -16.08 -38.21
C ILE A 779 -17.19 -16.47 -39.46
N PRO A 780 -16.95 -15.84 -40.62
CA PRO A 780 -17.56 -16.27 -41.87
C PRO A 780 -17.02 -17.64 -42.31
N SER A 781 -17.70 -18.29 -43.25
CA SER A 781 -17.21 -19.54 -43.82
C SER A 781 -15.93 -19.34 -44.62
N GLY A 782 -15.02 -20.30 -44.50
CA GLY A 782 -13.72 -20.31 -45.14
C GLY A 782 -12.57 -20.48 -44.15
N GLU A 783 -11.36 -20.31 -44.66
CA GLU A 783 -10.15 -20.25 -43.85
C GLU A 783 -9.82 -18.79 -43.52
N HIS A 784 -9.65 -18.49 -42.24
CA HIS A 784 -9.39 -17.14 -41.77
C HIS A 784 -8.31 -17.09 -40.70
N THR A 785 -7.57 -15.99 -40.67
CA THR A 785 -6.66 -15.65 -39.57
C THR A 785 -7.29 -14.59 -38.69
N LEU A 786 -7.65 -14.97 -37.46
CA LEU A 786 -8.10 -14.04 -36.42
C LEU A 786 -6.90 -13.65 -35.54
N GLU A 787 -6.58 -12.37 -35.53
CA GLU A 787 -5.47 -11.82 -34.75
C GLU A 787 -5.98 -10.81 -33.71
N LEU A 788 -5.58 -11.01 -32.45
CA LEU A 788 -5.86 -10.11 -31.34
C LEU A 788 -4.56 -9.44 -30.89
N ARG A 789 -4.59 -8.13 -30.65
CA ARG A 789 -3.48 -7.36 -30.06
C ARG A 789 -3.95 -6.51 -28.90
N PHE A 790 -3.19 -6.52 -27.81
CA PHE A 790 -3.44 -5.65 -26.67
C PHE A 790 -2.68 -4.32 -26.82
N LYS A 791 -3.39 -3.28 -27.28
CA LYS A 791 -2.86 -1.93 -27.53
C LYS A 791 -3.75 -0.85 -26.90
N PRO A 792 -3.71 -0.71 -25.56
CA PRO A 792 -4.48 0.30 -24.84
C PRO A 792 -4.07 1.73 -25.22
N THR A 793 -5.04 2.54 -25.64
CA THR A 793 -4.83 3.94 -26.02
C THR A 793 -4.33 4.79 -24.85
N SER A 794 -4.78 4.46 -23.63
CA SER A 794 -4.36 5.05 -22.36
C SER A 794 -2.85 4.93 -22.14
N ALA A 795 -2.22 3.82 -22.54
CA ALA A 795 -0.77 3.63 -22.44
C ALA A 795 -0.02 4.54 -23.42
N ILE A 796 -0.45 4.59 -24.69
CA ILE A 796 0.23 5.34 -25.76
C ILE A 796 0.19 6.85 -25.49
N TRP A 797 -1.01 7.40 -25.26
CA TRP A 797 -1.16 8.83 -25.02
C TRP A 797 -0.69 9.25 -23.64
N GLY A 798 -0.86 8.39 -22.64
CA GLY A 798 -0.31 8.60 -21.30
C GLY A 798 1.22 8.75 -21.32
N ALA A 799 1.93 7.88 -22.05
CA ALA A 799 3.38 7.97 -22.21
C ALA A 799 3.82 9.26 -22.93
N ARG A 800 3.13 9.64 -24.02
CA ARG A 800 3.46 10.88 -24.77
C ARG A 800 3.32 12.14 -23.91
N LEU A 801 2.22 12.23 -23.15
CA LEU A 801 2.00 13.37 -22.24
C LEU A 801 2.97 13.35 -21.06
N ALA A 802 3.30 12.17 -20.53
CA ALA A 802 4.30 12.01 -19.49
C ALA A 802 5.68 12.52 -19.95
N TRP A 803 6.11 12.17 -21.16
CA TRP A 803 7.33 12.71 -21.78
C TRP A 803 7.33 14.23 -21.86
N ALA A 804 6.25 14.83 -22.37
CA ALA A 804 6.12 16.29 -22.44
C ALA A 804 6.21 16.93 -21.05
N GLY A 805 5.56 16.35 -20.04
CA GLY A 805 5.63 16.81 -18.66
C GLY A 805 7.05 16.79 -18.10
N HIS A 806 7.76 15.66 -18.25
CA HIS A 806 9.13 15.52 -17.78
C HIS A 806 10.09 16.51 -18.47
N ILE A 807 9.99 16.69 -19.78
CA ILE A 807 10.83 17.64 -20.53
C ILE A 807 10.66 19.05 -19.97
N ILE A 808 9.41 19.50 -19.79
CA ILE A 808 9.13 20.84 -19.26
C ILE A 808 9.68 20.99 -17.83
N ILE A 809 9.51 19.99 -16.95
CA ILE A 809 10.05 20.02 -15.58
C ILE A 809 11.57 20.19 -15.62
N TRP A 810 12.28 19.41 -16.43
CA TRP A 810 13.75 19.46 -16.50
C TRP A 810 14.27 20.77 -17.09
N ILE A 811 13.62 21.32 -18.12
CA ILE A 811 13.94 22.64 -18.67
C ILE A 811 13.81 23.71 -17.56
N CYS A 812 12.72 23.69 -16.78
CA CYS A 812 12.55 24.61 -15.64
C CYS A 812 13.68 24.47 -14.62
N GLY A 813 14.12 23.24 -14.33
CA GLY A 813 15.25 22.96 -13.44
C GLY A 813 16.57 23.53 -13.95
N LEU A 814 16.91 23.28 -15.22
CA LEU A 814 18.13 23.79 -15.86
C LEU A 814 18.15 25.33 -15.89
N LEU A 815 17.03 25.96 -16.23
CA LEU A 815 16.88 27.41 -16.19
C LEU A 815 17.03 27.96 -14.76
N ALA A 816 16.48 27.28 -13.75
CA ALA A 816 16.65 27.69 -12.35
C ALA A 816 18.13 27.66 -11.93
N ILE A 817 18.87 26.63 -12.31
CA ILE A 817 20.30 26.49 -12.02
C ILE A 817 21.09 27.59 -12.74
N GLY A 818 20.82 27.82 -14.03
CA GLY A 818 21.47 28.87 -14.82
C GLY A 818 21.28 30.27 -14.21
N LEU A 819 20.05 30.61 -13.79
CA LEU A 819 19.75 31.89 -13.13
C LEU A 819 20.44 32.03 -11.76
N ILE A 820 20.66 30.93 -11.03
CA ILE A 820 21.38 30.95 -9.76
C ILE A 820 22.88 31.15 -9.99
N TYR A 821 23.44 30.55 -11.04
CA TYR A 821 24.85 30.71 -11.41
C TYR A 821 25.14 32.14 -11.85
N GLN A 822 24.32 32.72 -12.73
CA GLN A 822 24.45 34.10 -13.22
C GLN A 822 24.37 35.17 -12.12
N ARG A 823 23.71 34.89 -10.99
CA ARG A 823 23.63 35.81 -9.85
C ARG A 823 24.83 35.69 -8.90
N LYS A 824 25.66 34.66 -9.05
CA LYS A 824 26.87 34.42 -8.25
C LYS A 824 28.14 34.85 -9.00
N SER A 825 28.17 34.73 -10.32
CA SER A 825 29.11 35.42 -11.21
C SER A 825 28.80 36.91 -11.25
#